data_AF-A0A5J5K0W3-F1
#
_entry.id   AF-A0A5J5K0W3-F1
#
_cell.length_a   1.000
_cell.length_b   1.000
_cell.length_c   1.000
_cell.angle_alpha   90.00
_cell.angle_beta   90.00
_cell.angle_gamma   90.00
#
_symmetry.space_group_name_H-M   'P 1'
#
loop_
_entity.id
_entity.type
_entity.pdbx_description
1 polymer ?
#
loop_
_entity_poly.entity_id
_entity_poly.type
_entity_poly.pdbx_seq_one_letter_code
_entity_poly.pdbx_strand_id
1 'polypeptide(L)'
;MSSMSSESSTEAALPKTWQAFVAKPGETTAKAVAKELGEETNPTVLGSLRLMAKTLAQRPVNERSTMSRLIAAQLTGDVAFAFMKATAAVRLAHLVGEAPKEQPVPQHDDPHGDDLVYTLDLLPPEKPKKLPEKTEKGRDWQTLDALDLAPGGTGPGKVTVDLVKLAQRVDDVRDASSMGHLREALKLVNTISGGRFAYSKDRRGEIGKKVPVKGTTQEHIVEQIGFRAAPSQRDAPAGLSAQNDLVASYWRTNFREKVTGFVKKLQVSLTFGPGDILVNSPRVLHRLQMVLPPKVWADLSVKPLVGTSGISVLSGAGKHSGVGWDKLLYELGATPSAYQLYELMDREKTSPEPDFTVDTHADLVQLITSGRFSLLQEIARATREIAPVCAMVEHLVLGLTDKLGPDRYDALTANALRSLSQLIDIVVANEINPTVAMRAADLVMDEIAIVVAVAKYYHGTDYRNTMRAILRKRAPSIAAKFDDEIEVESQLMTSGMDAIATALYIALSSRGHEEVTRSTEMIDYYETGELLDRLKKGERATPRKDVLVAALNPSTPAFAPSPAALVEDVLRSVRTHKRGDTPFALILDTTIEIAPETGGRTQIEIVLDGLKEAVAAGALEVFLCKSFQKYASFGTGKVAAGDLTMLSAKDNPKSVLARAEAMLQDIELDLAGHDEAQLVVHMLKHGHRDELALMRSSAGNAEFVDRFCWPIDKSDLRQGTPYVEGIPLILRTTPTGDADALFQRLALIDKRDSFSFLRTSYVGGIPSAGGVPGKYVRINTGHESKAAMVEYFYAFGHLATSTPPGATEPSTTRVRLDPLTIDSVHAHLKALDVAKESDSQITRYLNNIKASYCAFALQVVADKATVMPLLAYFFAESTDGVTIETQRYLAAELLTFTRNQGEVGSNPVVLTALYNAAVVLPAWRRTPLARGLWSALGTIGTSEEATRLRDFLDRARQ
;
A
#
# COMPACT_ATOMS: atom_id res chain seq x y z
N MET A 1 -9.89 35.80 26.79
CA MET A 1 -9.26 36.99 26.19
C MET A 1 -8.08 36.53 25.35
N SER A 2 -8.13 36.83 24.06
CA SER A 2 -7.18 36.38 23.05
C SER A 2 -5.93 37.27 23.05
N SER A 3 -4.76 36.69 23.30
CA SER A 3 -3.49 37.32 22.89
C SER A 3 -3.13 36.80 21.51
N MET A 4 -3.80 37.34 20.49
CA MET A 4 -3.25 37.36 19.15
C MET A 4 -1.97 38.20 19.20
N SER A 5 -0.82 37.55 19.02
CA SER A 5 0.41 38.24 18.64
C SER A 5 0.14 38.90 17.28
N SER A 6 0.11 40.23 17.27
CA SER A 6 0.07 41.04 16.06
C SER A 6 1.32 40.77 15.21
N GLU A 7 1.20 39.92 14.20
CA GLU A 7 2.09 39.97 13.05
C GLU A 7 1.87 41.32 12.37
N SER A 8 2.83 42.23 12.48
CA SER A 8 2.77 43.52 11.78
C SER A 8 2.77 43.26 10.28
N SER A 9 1.71 43.70 9.60
CA SER A 9 1.56 43.65 8.14
C SER A 9 2.59 44.56 7.47
N THR A 10 3.78 44.02 7.20
CA THR A 10 4.57 44.48 6.05
C THR A 10 3.91 43.87 4.82
N GLU A 11 3.40 44.71 3.90
CA GLU A 11 2.76 44.25 2.67
C GLU A 11 3.72 43.35 1.89
N ALA A 12 3.36 42.07 1.72
CA ALA A 12 4.08 41.15 0.87
C ALA A 12 4.07 41.66 -0.57
N ALA A 13 5.25 41.95 -1.14
CA ALA A 13 5.41 42.41 -2.51
C ALA A 13 6.22 41.40 -3.32
N LEU A 14 5.96 41.28 -4.62
CA LEU A 14 6.85 40.51 -5.49
C LEU A 14 8.19 41.25 -5.63
N PRO A 15 9.33 40.55 -5.70
CA PRO A 15 10.62 41.17 -6.02
C PRO A 15 10.50 42.03 -7.28
N LYS A 16 11.12 43.21 -7.33
CA LYS A 16 11.08 44.10 -8.51
C LYS A 16 11.58 43.38 -9.76
N THR A 17 12.56 42.49 -9.58
CA THR A 17 13.12 41.65 -10.64
C THR A 17 12.20 40.50 -11.08
N TRP A 18 11.12 40.23 -10.36
CA TRP A 18 10.15 39.16 -10.68
C TRP A 18 9.48 39.36 -12.02
N GLN A 19 9.04 40.58 -12.35
CA GLN A 19 8.39 40.86 -13.64
C GLN A 19 9.33 40.58 -14.82
N ALA A 20 10.61 40.93 -14.67
CA ALA A 20 11.63 40.64 -15.69
C ALA A 20 11.87 39.13 -15.83
N PHE A 21 11.89 38.40 -14.72
CA PHE A 21 11.98 36.94 -14.74
C PHE A 21 10.75 36.28 -15.38
N VAL A 22 9.54 36.76 -15.08
CA VAL A 22 8.30 36.26 -15.68
C VAL A 22 8.26 36.52 -17.19
N ALA A 23 8.72 37.69 -17.64
CA ALA A 23 8.75 38.03 -19.06
C ALA A 23 9.82 37.26 -19.85
N LYS A 24 10.97 36.98 -19.23
CA LYS A 24 12.08 36.24 -19.87
C LYS A 24 12.78 35.33 -18.84
N PRO A 25 12.24 34.12 -18.60
CA PRO A 25 12.83 33.17 -17.67
C PRO A 25 14.22 32.74 -18.14
N GLY A 26 15.23 32.97 -17.32
CA GLY A 26 16.61 32.58 -17.60
C GLY A 26 17.47 32.66 -16.34
N GLU A 27 18.68 32.10 -16.40
CA GLU A 27 19.59 32.06 -15.26
C GLU A 27 19.89 33.46 -14.71
N THR A 28 20.17 34.43 -15.60
CA THR A 28 20.47 35.81 -15.21
C THR A 28 19.31 36.50 -14.49
N THR A 29 18.08 36.33 -14.98
CA THR A 29 16.89 36.94 -14.37
C THR A 29 16.49 36.22 -13.08
N ALA A 30 16.68 34.90 -13.00
CA ALA A 30 16.51 34.12 -11.77
C ALA A 30 17.51 34.51 -10.68
N LYS A 31 18.79 34.71 -11.05
CA LYS A 31 19.83 35.15 -10.13
C LYS A 31 19.56 36.55 -9.58
N ALA A 32 18.98 37.43 -10.39
CA ALA A 32 18.55 38.76 -9.93
C ALA A 32 17.42 38.66 -8.88
N VAL A 33 16.43 37.79 -9.11
CA VAL A 33 15.36 37.50 -8.14
C VAL A 33 15.91 36.91 -6.85
N ALA A 34 16.80 35.92 -6.94
CA ALA A 34 17.42 35.30 -5.79
C ALA A 34 18.26 36.28 -4.95
N LYS A 35 18.99 37.18 -5.61
CA LYS A 35 19.77 38.22 -4.94
C LYS A 35 18.88 39.19 -4.17
N GLU A 36 17.78 39.63 -4.77
CA GLU A 36 16.80 40.53 -4.13
C GLU A 36 16.16 39.86 -2.90
N LEU A 37 15.79 38.58 -3.00
CA LEU A 37 15.27 37.79 -1.88
C LEU A 37 16.30 37.58 -0.75
N GLY A 38 17.60 37.56 -1.07
CA GLY A 38 18.68 37.46 -0.08
C GLY A 38 19.01 38.77 0.64
N GLU A 39 18.58 39.92 0.09
CA GLU A 39 18.79 41.26 0.65
C GLU A 39 17.60 41.73 1.52
N GLU A 40 16.44 41.07 1.41
CA GLU A 40 15.23 41.37 2.17
C GLU A 40 15.25 40.80 3.60
N THR A 41 14.59 41.48 4.55
CA THR A 41 14.43 41.00 5.93
C THR A 41 13.45 39.82 6.00
N ASN A 42 13.73 38.86 6.91
CA ASN A 42 13.09 37.55 7.00
C ASN A 42 11.52 37.53 6.94
N PRO A 43 10.75 38.48 7.53
CA PRO A 43 9.28 38.43 7.44
C PRO A 43 8.73 38.73 6.04
N THR A 44 9.33 39.69 5.33
CA THR A 44 8.89 40.14 4.01
C THR A 44 9.16 39.09 2.94
N VAL A 45 10.32 38.44 3.03
CA VAL A 45 10.75 37.34 2.14
C VAL A 45 9.71 36.23 2.09
N LEU A 46 9.20 35.77 3.24
CA LEU A 46 8.21 34.69 3.28
C LEU A 46 6.90 35.07 2.56
N GLY A 47 6.48 36.34 2.65
CA GLY A 47 5.35 36.88 1.91
C GLY A 47 5.58 36.88 0.40
N SER A 48 6.74 37.39 -0.02
CA SER A 48 7.20 37.43 -1.42
C SER A 48 7.23 36.03 -2.05
N LEU A 49 7.81 35.05 -1.34
CA LEU A 49 7.91 33.66 -1.79
C LEU A 49 6.54 32.98 -1.93
N ARG A 50 5.60 33.25 -1.01
CA ARG A 50 4.20 32.77 -1.12
C ARG A 50 3.50 33.34 -2.34
N LEU A 51 3.71 34.62 -2.64
CA LEU A 51 3.09 35.28 -3.80
C LEU A 51 3.70 34.75 -5.12
N MET A 52 5.03 34.58 -5.17
CA MET A 52 5.71 33.92 -6.30
C MET A 52 5.18 32.51 -6.53
N ALA A 53 5.04 31.70 -5.47
CA ALA A 53 4.50 30.35 -5.54
C ALA A 53 3.06 30.33 -6.11
N LYS A 54 2.19 31.26 -5.68
CA LYS A 54 0.84 31.43 -6.25
C LYS A 54 0.87 31.80 -7.73
N THR A 55 1.72 32.73 -8.12
CA THR A 55 1.87 33.13 -9.54
C THR A 55 2.38 31.98 -10.40
N LEU A 56 3.34 31.18 -9.90
CA LEU A 56 3.85 30.00 -10.59
C LEU A 56 2.79 28.90 -10.71
N ALA A 57 1.94 28.71 -9.70
CA ALA A 57 0.89 27.69 -9.72
C ALA A 57 -0.13 27.88 -10.85
N GLN A 58 -0.35 29.13 -11.29
CA GLN A 58 -1.26 29.49 -12.39
C GLN A 58 -0.68 29.25 -13.79
N ARG A 59 0.59 28.85 -13.90
CA ARG A 59 1.27 28.64 -15.20
C ARG A 59 1.11 27.19 -15.70
N PRO A 60 1.17 26.95 -17.03
CA PRO A 60 1.25 25.61 -17.59
C PRO A 60 2.42 24.80 -17.01
N VAL A 61 2.27 23.47 -16.91
CA VAL A 61 3.23 22.60 -16.21
C VAL A 61 4.68 22.78 -16.65
N ASN A 62 4.94 22.83 -17.95
CA ASN A 62 6.30 22.97 -18.48
C ASN A 62 6.93 24.32 -18.13
N GLU A 63 6.15 25.39 -18.19
CA GLU A 63 6.58 26.75 -17.85
C GLU A 63 6.80 26.87 -16.33
N ARG A 64 5.82 26.44 -15.53
CA ARG A 64 5.90 26.40 -14.06
C ARG A 64 7.13 25.65 -13.56
N SER A 65 7.36 24.44 -14.07
CA SER A 65 8.50 23.60 -13.69
C SER A 65 9.83 24.27 -14.06
N THR A 66 9.94 24.75 -15.29
CA THR A 66 11.15 25.43 -15.78
C THR A 66 11.49 26.65 -14.94
N MET A 67 10.48 27.50 -14.67
CA MET A 67 10.67 28.71 -13.87
C MET A 67 11.00 28.40 -12.41
N SER A 68 10.29 27.45 -11.79
CA SER A 68 10.55 27.03 -10.40
C SER A 68 11.97 26.51 -10.24
N ARG A 69 12.44 25.69 -11.17
CA ARG A 69 13.81 25.16 -11.21
C ARG A 69 14.86 26.27 -11.38
N LEU A 70 14.61 27.22 -12.29
CA LEU A 70 15.53 28.34 -12.53
C LEU A 70 15.72 29.21 -11.28
N ILE A 71 14.63 29.55 -10.58
CA ILE A 71 14.69 30.32 -9.33
C ILE A 71 15.40 29.50 -8.26
N ALA A 72 14.96 28.28 -8.04
CA ALA A 72 15.42 27.50 -6.90
C ALA A 72 16.90 27.10 -7.01
N ALA A 73 17.41 26.91 -8.24
CA ALA A 73 18.84 26.72 -8.49
C ALA A 73 19.71 27.93 -8.10
N GLN A 74 19.12 29.11 -7.92
CA GLN A 74 19.81 30.35 -7.52
C GLN A 74 19.59 30.71 -6.05
N LEU A 75 18.63 30.07 -5.37
CA LEU A 75 18.37 30.27 -3.95
C LEU A 75 19.29 29.39 -3.11
N THR A 76 19.66 29.86 -1.93
CA THR A 76 20.48 29.09 -0.97
C THR A 76 19.92 29.22 0.45
N GLY A 77 20.25 28.25 1.31
CA GLY A 77 19.88 28.26 2.74
C GLY A 77 18.37 28.36 2.99
N ASP A 78 18.00 29.09 4.04
CA ASP A 78 16.61 29.20 4.52
C ASP A 78 15.63 29.77 3.49
N VAL A 79 16.09 30.63 2.57
CA VAL A 79 15.26 31.23 1.53
C VAL A 79 14.86 30.17 0.48
N ALA A 80 15.78 29.27 0.11
CA ALA A 80 15.47 28.14 -0.76
C ALA A 80 14.43 27.22 -0.10
N PHE A 81 14.63 26.91 1.18
CA PHE A 81 13.70 26.10 1.96
C PHE A 81 12.32 26.74 2.09
N ALA A 82 12.25 28.05 2.38
CA ALA A 82 11.00 28.78 2.43
C ALA A 82 10.27 28.83 1.08
N PHE A 83 11.01 28.94 -0.03
CA PHE A 83 10.44 28.90 -1.37
C PHE A 83 9.84 27.53 -1.69
N MET A 84 10.53 26.45 -1.30
CA MET A 84 10.01 25.08 -1.41
C MET A 84 8.69 24.95 -0.64
N LYS A 85 8.69 25.35 0.63
CA LYS A 85 7.51 25.26 1.49
C LYS A 85 6.33 26.07 0.95
N ALA A 86 6.60 27.27 0.45
CA ALA A 86 5.58 28.10 -0.19
C ALA A 86 5.01 27.42 -1.44
N THR A 87 5.87 26.86 -2.29
CA THR A 87 5.48 26.14 -3.51
C THR A 87 4.68 24.89 -3.19
N ALA A 88 5.13 24.08 -2.22
CA ALA A 88 4.44 22.89 -1.75
C ALA A 88 3.07 23.23 -1.15
N ALA A 89 3.00 24.22 -0.25
CA ALA A 89 1.76 24.63 0.40
C ALA A 89 0.72 25.15 -0.60
N VAL A 90 1.12 25.96 -1.58
CA VAL A 90 0.23 26.44 -2.64
C VAL A 90 -0.29 25.27 -3.48
N ARG A 91 0.57 24.31 -3.83
CA ARG A 91 0.19 23.13 -4.60
C ARG A 91 -0.76 22.20 -3.85
N LEU A 92 -0.55 22.02 -2.54
CA LEU A 92 -1.45 21.26 -1.64
C LEU A 92 -2.79 21.97 -1.42
N ALA A 93 -2.83 23.30 -1.47
CA ALA A 93 -4.04 24.08 -1.30
C ALA A 93 -4.89 24.17 -2.59
N HIS A 94 -4.27 24.01 -3.77
CA HIS A 94 -4.98 23.94 -5.05
C HIS A 94 -5.65 22.57 -5.25
N LEU A 95 -6.77 22.34 -4.57
CA LEU A 95 -7.76 21.33 -4.91
C LEU A 95 -9.05 22.03 -5.36
N VAL A 96 -9.50 21.70 -6.59
CA VAL A 96 -10.87 21.87 -7.12
C VAL A 96 -11.44 23.29 -7.00
N GLY A 97 -11.33 24.15 -8.03
CA GLY A 97 -12.06 25.42 -7.95
C GLY A 97 -11.98 26.46 -9.07
N GLU A 98 -11.12 26.37 -10.08
CA GLU A 98 -11.22 27.29 -11.22
C GLU A 98 -11.04 26.51 -12.52
N ALA A 99 -12.15 26.23 -13.20
CA ALA A 99 -12.14 25.98 -14.62
C ALA A 99 -11.45 27.18 -15.32
N PRO A 100 -10.67 26.95 -16.39
CA PRO A 100 -10.17 28.04 -17.21
C PRO A 100 -11.35 28.93 -17.61
N LYS A 101 -11.23 30.26 -17.40
CA LYS A 101 -12.29 31.23 -17.75
C LYS A 101 -12.81 30.96 -19.17
N GLU A 102 -14.06 30.56 -19.27
CA GLU A 102 -14.77 30.30 -20.52
C GLU A 102 -14.72 31.52 -21.45
N GLN A 103 -14.36 31.29 -22.70
CA GLN A 103 -14.81 32.17 -23.79
C GLN A 103 -16.27 31.83 -24.10
N PRO A 104 -17.10 32.82 -24.46
CA PRO A 104 -18.54 32.66 -24.51
C PRO A 104 -18.95 31.70 -25.63
N VAL A 105 -19.69 30.65 -25.28
CA VAL A 105 -20.40 29.79 -26.23
C VAL A 105 -21.73 30.47 -26.61
N PRO A 106 -22.16 30.45 -27.90
CA PRO A 106 -23.47 30.97 -28.29
C PRO A 106 -24.60 30.13 -27.68
N GLN A 107 -25.61 30.82 -27.13
CA GLN A 107 -26.82 30.23 -26.58
C GLN A 107 -27.60 29.44 -27.63
N HIS A 108 -28.13 28.27 -27.23
CA HIS A 108 -29.41 27.78 -27.72
C HIS A 108 -30.23 27.23 -26.55
N ASP A 109 -31.42 27.79 -26.39
CA ASP A 109 -32.45 27.45 -25.41
C ASP A 109 -33.14 26.12 -25.77
N ASP A 110 -33.32 25.21 -24.80
CA ASP A 110 -34.59 24.49 -24.58
C ASP A 110 -34.66 23.90 -23.15
N PRO A 111 -35.79 23.93 -22.44
CA PRO A 111 -35.93 23.58 -21.03
C PRO A 111 -36.61 22.21 -20.82
N HIS A 112 -36.05 21.44 -19.87
CA HIS A 112 -36.57 20.20 -19.23
C HIS A 112 -36.02 18.86 -19.75
N GLY A 113 -35.24 18.21 -18.87
CA GLY A 113 -35.09 16.74 -18.80
C GLY A 113 -33.66 16.25 -18.98
N ASP A 114 -33.07 15.72 -17.91
CA ASP A 114 -31.89 14.85 -17.86
C ASP A 114 -30.60 15.32 -18.56
N ASP A 115 -29.60 15.74 -17.78
CA ASP A 115 -28.22 15.85 -18.28
C ASP A 115 -27.18 15.26 -17.31
N LEU A 116 -26.91 13.99 -17.54
CA LEU A 116 -25.71 13.27 -17.12
C LEU A 116 -25.18 12.54 -18.36
N VAL A 117 -24.75 13.26 -19.40
CA VAL A 117 -24.08 12.64 -20.56
C VAL A 117 -22.91 13.49 -21.07
N TYR A 118 -21.72 12.93 -20.86
CA TYR A 118 -20.60 12.81 -21.79
C TYR A 118 -20.62 13.61 -23.11
N THR A 119 -19.57 14.39 -23.33
CA THR A 119 -18.84 14.65 -24.61
C THR A 119 -17.65 15.55 -24.22
N LEU A 120 -16.36 15.20 -24.25
CA LEU A 120 -15.52 14.59 -25.29
C LEU A 120 -15.79 15.17 -26.68
N ASP A 121 -15.40 16.42 -26.88
CA ASP A 121 -14.94 16.84 -28.20
C ASP A 121 -13.63 16.13 -28.52
N LEU A 122 -13.79 15.08 -29.33
CA LEU A 122 -12.73 14.42 -30.07
C LEU A 122 -12.11 15.42 -31.04
N LEU A 123 -10.85 15.78 -30.85
CA LEU A 123 -10.03 16.09 -32.00
C LEU A 123 -9.91 14.79 -32.82
N PRO A 124 -10.29 14.78 -34.11
CA PRO A 124 -10.06 13.61 -34.95
C PRO A 124 -8.55 13.33 -34.97
N PRO A 125 -8.13 12.05 -34.99
CA PRO A 125 -6.73 11.69 -35.02
C PRO A 125 -6.07 12.38 -36.23
N GLU A 126 -4.96 13.08 -36.01
CA GLU A 126 -4.10 13.50 -37.11
C GLU A 126 -3.79 12.24 -37.94
N LYS A 127 -4.16 12.26 -39.22
CA LYS A 127 -3.76 11.20 -40.16
C LYS A 127 -2.23 11.03 -40.03
N PRO A 128 -1.72 9.80 -39.96
CA PRO A 128 -0.27 9.58 -39.90
C PRO A 128 0.37 10.32 -41.07
N LYS A 129 1.22 11.30 -40.77
CA LYS A 129 2.05 11.96 -41.78
C LYS A 129 2.78 10.85 -42.53
N LYS A 130 2.72 10.87 -43.86
CA LYS A 130 3.47 9.94 -44.72
C LYS A 130 4.90 9.81 -44.18
N LEU A 131 5.28 8.59 -43.85
CA LEU A 131 6.67 8.23 -43.56
C LEU A 131 7.56 8.81 -44.68
N PRO A 132 8.65 9.52 -44.37
CA PRO A 132 9.58 9.96 -45.39
C PRO A 132 10.13 8.73 -46.14
N GLU A 133 10.23 8.85 -47.47
CA GLU A 133 10.74 7.79 -48.33
C GLU A 133 12.16 7.39 -47.90
N LYS A 134 12.36 6.08 -47.77
CA LYS A 134 13.67 5.47 -47.46
C LYS A 134 14.69 5.92 -48.50
N THR A 135 15.74 6.61 -48.05
CA THR A 135 16.97 6.71 -48.85
C THR A 135 17.85 5.50 -48.54
N GLU A 136 18.44 4.92 -49.58
CA GLU A 136 19.09 3.60 -49.57
C GLU A 136 20.33 3.47 -48.67
N LYS A 137 20.77 4.54 -48.00
CA LYS A 137 21.98 4.51 -47.14
C LYS A 137 21.85 5.48 -45.97
N GLY A 138 21.27 5.02 -44.87
CA GLY A 138 21.30 5.75 -43.61
C GLY A 138 20.68 4.93 -42.49
N ARG A 139 21.50 4.52 -41.52
CA ARG A 139 20.99 3.97 -40.25
C ARG A 139 20.09 5.02 -39.62
N ASP A 140 18.95 4.58 -39.11
CA ASP A 140 17.96 5.41 -38.45
C ASP A 140 18.50 5.91 -37.11
N TRP A 141 19.08 7.11 -37.12
CA TRP A 141 19.62 7.77 -35.92
C TRP A 141 18.53 8.37 -35.02
N GLN A 142 17.27 8.48 -35.49
CA GLN A 142 16.17 9.05 -34.69
C GLN A 142 15.45 8.03 -33.80
N THR A 143 15.61 6.73 -34.06
CA THR A 143 15.15 5.66 -33.14
C THR A 143 16.18 5.34 -32.04
N LEU A 144 17.42 5.82 -32.15
CA LEU A 144 18.45 5.69 -31.11
C LEU A 144 18.64 6.97 -30.27
N ASP A 145 18.30 8.15 -30.79
CA ASP A 145 18.35 9.41 -30.03
C ASP A 145 17.20 9.58 -29.02
N ALA A 146 16.17 8.71 -29.04
CA ALA A 146 15.10 8.71 -28.05
C ALA A 146 15.41 7.90 -26.76
N LEU A 147 16.59 7.27 -26.68
CA LEU A 147 17.01 6.44 -25.53
C LEU A 147 18.33 6.87 -24.87
N ASP A 148 18.83 8.06 -25.20
CA ASP A 148 20.08 8.58 -24.64
C ASP A 148 19.82 9.46 -23.40
N LEU A 149 19.51 8.82 -22.27
CA LEU A 149 19.74 9.40 -20.95
C LEU A 149 21.22 9.22 -20.59
N ALA A 150 22.08 10.07 -21.16
CA ALA A 150 23.37 10.41 -20.59
C ALA A 150 23.63 11.91 -20.78
N PRO A 151 24.14 12.63 -19.77
CA PRO A 151 24.58 14.01 -19.96
C PRO A 151 25.69 14.02 -21.02
N GLY A 152 25.41 14.63 -22.18
CA GLY A 152 26.42 14.90 -23.21
C GLY A 152 27.47 15.87 -22.67
N GLY A 153 28.72 15.43 -22.59
CA GLY A 153 29.85 16.26 -22.17
C GLY A 153 31.08 15.45 -21.77
N THR A 154 32.24 15.75 -22.34
CA THR A 154 33.54 15.10 -22.10
C THR A 154 34.40 15.91 -21.10
N GLY A 155 33.82 16.28 -19.94
CA GLY A 155 34.49 17.12 -18.93
C GLY A 155 34.76 16.42 -17.58
N PRO A 156 35.72 16.92 -16.79
CA PRO A 156 36.08 16.41 -15.46
C PRO A 156 35.05 16.83 -14.41
N GLY A 157 33.84 16.26 -14.53
CA GLY A 157 32.71 16.52 -13.63
C GLY A 157 31.56 15.52 -13.82
N LYS A 158 31.79 14.38 -14.48
CA LYS A 158 30.77 13.35 -14.69
C LYS A 158 30.74 12.37 -13.52
N VAL A 159 29.61 12.32 -12.83
CA VAL A 159 29.26 11.21 -11.93
C VAL A 159 28.56 10.13 -12.76
N THR A 160 29.31 9.10 -13.17
CA THR A 160 28.74 7.82 -13.59
C THR A 160 28.24 7.10 -12.35
N VAL A 161 26.92 6.94 -12.21
CA VAL A 161 26.36 6.03 -11.19
C VAL A 161 26.62 4.61 -11.67
N ASP A 162 27.71 4.04 -11.19
CA ASP A 162 28.01 2.63 -11.32
C ASP A 162 27.00 1.85 -10.48
N LEU A 163 25.95 1.32 -11.13
CA LEU A 163 24.90 0.51 -10.50
C LEU A 163 25.46 -0.76 -9.83
N VAL A 164 26.65 -1.23 -10.24
CA VAL A 164 27.36 -2.31 -9.55
C VAL A 164 27.95 -1.79 -8.23
N LYS A 165 28.52 -0.58 -8.19
CA LYS A 165 28.91 0.10 -6.94
C LYS A 165 27.71 0.48 -6.06
N LEU A 166 26.59 0.91 -6.63
CA LEU A 166 25.36 1.19 -5.88
C LEU A 166 24.84 -0.12 -5.26
N ALA A 167 24.79 -1.21 -6.02
CA ALA A 167 24.41 -2.54 -5.51
C ALA A 167 25.43 -3.13 -4.51
N GLN A 168 26.72 -2.83 -4.65
CA GLN A 168 27.78 -3.18 -3.69
C GLN A 168 27.71 -2.34 -2.40
N ARG A 169 27.20 -1.11 -2.46
CA ARG A 169 26.92 -0.26 -1.30
C ARG A 169 25.68 -0.70 -0.52
N VAL A 170 24.65 -1.20 -1.19
CA VAL A 170 23.53 -1.91 -0.52
C VAL A 170 23.98 -3.22 0.15
N ASP A 171 25.19 -3.71 -0.16
CA ASP A 171 25.85 -4.82 0.55
C ASP A 171 26.79 -4.33 1.68
N ASP A 172 26.97 -3.01 1.88
CA ASP A 172 27.74 -2.42 2.98
C ASP A 172 26.87 -2.35 4.24
N VAL A 173 27.29 -3.07 5.29
CA VAL A 173 26.57 -3.16 6.57
C VAL A 173 26.52 -1.83 7.33
N ARG A 174 27.32 -0.84 6.88
CA ARG A 174 27.34 0.54 7.36
C ARG A 174 26.29 1.43 6.68
N ASP A 175 25.68 0.97 5.60
CA ASP A 175 24.64 1.70 4.86
C ASP A 175 23.29 1.39 5.54
N ALA A 176 22.83 2.30 6.41
CA ALA A 176 21.73 2.14 7.36
C ALA A 176 20.32 2.07 6.74
N SER A 177 20.18 1.48 5.55
CA SER A 177 18.87 1.23 4.95
C SER A 177 18.22 -0.03 5.55
N SER A 178 16.90 -0.02 5.74
CA SER A 178 16.10 -1.17 6.19
C SER A 178 16.35 -2.45 5.37
N MET A 179 16.82 -2.31 4.13
CA MET A 179 17.21 -3.41 3.24
C MET A 179 18.50 -4.14 3.63
N GLY A 180 19.48 -3.44 4.21
CA GLY A 180 20.67 -4.05 4.81
C GLY A 180 20.31 -4.88 6.04
N HIS A 181 19.43 -4.35 6.88
CA HIS A 181 18.88 -5.03 8.08
C HIS A 181 18.09 -6.28 7.72
N LEU A 182 17.18 -6.18 6.74
CA LEU A 182 16.43 -7.31 6.21
C LEU A 182 17.33 -8.43 5.69
N ARG A 183 18.46 -8.10 5.04
CA ARG A 183 19.42 -9.10 4.54
C ARG A 183 20.16 -9.81 5.65
N GLU A 184 20.65 -9.10 6.65
CA GLU A 184 21.31 -9.73 7.81
C GLU A 184 20.32 -10.55 8.63
N ALA A 185 19.10 -10.06 8.84
CA ALA A 185 18.02 -10.81 9.47
C ALA A 185 17.69 -12.09 8.67
N LEU A 186 17.64 -12.02 7.33
CA LEU A 186 17.35 -13.17 6.48
C LEU A 186 18.53 -14.17 6.43
N LYS A 187 19.79 -13.70 6.43
CA LYS A 187 20.99 -14.55 6.62
C LYS A 187 20.95 -15.26 7.97
N LEU A 188 20.52 -14.56 9.01
CA LEU A 188 20.38 -15.07 10.36
C LEU A 188 19.26 -16.12 10.46
N VAL A 189 18.09 -15.83 9.89
CA VAL A 189 16.96 -16.76 9.73
C VAL A 189 17.40 -18.02 8.98
N ASN A 190 18.11 -17.89 7.85
CA ASN A 190 18.66 -19.01 7.08
C ASN A 190 19.59 -19.89 7.92
N THR A 191 20.49 -19.27 8.68
CA THR A 191 21.46 -19.99 9.50
C THR A 191 20.78 -20.74 10.65
N ILE A 192 19.70 -20.19 11.23
CA ILE A 192 19.01 -20.82 12.37
C ILE A 192 17.92 -21.81 11.91
N SER A 193 17.35 -21.67 10.70
CA SER A 193 16.33 -22.58 10.16
C SER A 193 16.88 -23.78 9.40
N GLY A 194 18.16 -23.78 9.03
CA GLY A 194 18.73 -24.81 8.15
C GLY A 194 18.20 -24.76 6.71
N GLY A 195 17.26 -23.85 6.41
CA GLY A 195 16.75 -23.57 5.08
C GLY A 195 17.65 -22.58 4.33
N ARG A 196 17.81 -22.77 3.02
CA ARG A 196 18.42 -21.78 2.14
C ARG A 196 17.34 -20.90 1.52
N PHE A 197 16.81 -19.93 2.28
CA PHE A 197 16.01 -18.85 1.69
C PHE A 197 16.99 -17.88 1.01
N ALA A 198 17.42 -18.23 -0.19
CA ALA A 198 18.50 -17.55 -0.90
C ALA A 198 18.01 -16.29 -1.62
N TYR A 199 17.97 -15.15 -0.94
CA TYR A 199 17.65 -13.88 -1.60
C TYR A 199 18.73 -13.46 -2.63
N SER A 200 20.03 -13.78 -2.41
CA SER A 200 21.06 -13.10 -3.21
C SER A 200 22.19 -13.93 -3.81
N LYS A 201 22.66 -15.06 -3.26
CA LYS A 201 23.87 -15.71 -3.81
C LYS A 201 23.59 -16.55 -5.07
N ASP A 202 22.55 -17.38 -5.04
CA ASP A 202 22.19 -18.23 -6.19
C ASP A 202 21.53 -17.42 -7.32
N ARG A 203 20.76 -16.37 -6.98
CA ARG A 203 20.17 -15.44 -7.96
C ARG A 203 21.21 -14.51 -8.62
N ARG A 204 22.22 -14.04 -7.88
CA ARG A 204 23.41 -13.37 -8.43
C ARG A 204 24.23 -14.30 -9.31
N GLY A 205 24.34 -15.56 -8.91
CA GLY A 205 24.98 -16.62 -9.69
C GLY A 205 24.24 -16.92 -11.00
N GLU A 206 22.91 -16.90 -11.02
CA GLU A 206 22.13 -17.06 -12.25
C GLU A 206 22.16 -15.82 -13.16
N ILE A 207 21.98 -14.62 -12.61
CA ILE A 207 21.96 -13.37 -13.37
C ILE A 207 23.36 -13.07 -13.93
N GLY A 208 24.40 -13.18 -13.10
CA GLY A 208 25.79 -12.93 -13.50
C GLY A 208 26.39 -13.98 -14.44
N LYS A 209 25.81 -15.18 -14.52
CA LYS A 209 26.25 -16.23 -15.46
C LYS A 209 25.45 -16.26 -16.77
N LYS A 210 24.23 -15.73 -16.81
CA LYS A 210 23.32 -15.84 -17.97
C LYS A 210 23.18 -14.54 -18.78
N VAL A 211 23.56 -13.38 -18.25
CA VAL A 211 23.40 -12.10 -18.93
C VAL A 211 24.70 -11.28 -18.84
N PRO A 212 25.41 -11.03 -19.95
CA PRO A 212 26.46 -10.01 -19.98
C PRO A 212 25.77 -8.63 -20.00
N VAL A 213 25.42 -8.10 -18.84
CA VAL A 213 24.73 -6.79 -18.75
C VAL A 213 25.76 -5.66 -18.90
N LYS A 214 25.76 -4.99 -20.05
CA LYS A 214 26.42 -3.69 -20.27
C LYS A 214 25.36 -2.68 -20.75
N GLY A 215 24.82 -1.84 -19.86
CA GLY A 215 23.88 -0.74 -20.19
C GLY A 215 23.03 -0.24 -19.01
N THR A 216 22.62 1.05 -19.01
CA THR A 216 21.98 1.80 -17.89
C THR A 216 20.67 2.53 -18.27
N THR A 217 19.76 1.93 -19.04
CA THR A 217 18.54 2.63 -19.52
C THR A 217 17.32 2.50 -18.59
N GLN A 218 16.39 3.46 -18.65
CA GLN A 218 15.14 3.50 -17.87
C GLN A 218 14.21 2.29 -18.18
N GLU A 219 14.23 1.79 -19.41
CA GLU A 219 13.61 0.51 -19.79
C GLU A 219 14.14 -0.67 -18.98
N HIS A 220 15.43 -0.69 -18.59
CA HIS A 220 15.97 -1.75 -17.72
C HIS A 220 15.44 -1.68 -16.29
N ILE A 221 15.17 -0.47 -15.77
CA ILE A 221 14.60 -0.30 -14.43
C ILE A 221 13.12 -0.69 -14.45
N VAL A 222 12.37 -0.26 -15.46
CA VAL A 222 10.97 -0.69 -15.70
C VAL A 222 10.89 -2.20 -15.92
N GLU A 223 11.83 -2.79 -16.66
CA GLU A 223 11.89 -4.23 -16.89
C GLU A 223 12.34 -5.00 -15.65
N GLN A 224 13.24 -4.47 -14.79
CA GLN A 224 13.60 -5.07 -13.50
C GLN A 224 12.47 -4.95 -12.46
N ILE A 225 11.74 -3.84 -12.46
CA ILE A 225 10.54 -3.61 -11.65
C ILE A 225 9.41 -4.55 -12.12
N GLY A 226 9.21 -4.70 -13.43
CA GLY A 226 8.34 -5.71 -14.03
C GLY A 226 8.84 -7.16 -13.84
N PHE A 227 10.15 -7.39 -13.73
CA PHE A 227 10.75 -8.69 -13.39
C PHE A 227 10.57 -9.07 -11.93
N ARG A 228 10.41 -8.10 -11.04
CA ARG A 228 9.97 -8.34 -9.67
C ARG A 228 8.52 -8.84 -9.62
N ALA A 229 7.78 -8.84 -10.74
CA ALA A 229 6.52 -9.59 -10.89
C ALA A 229 6.72 -11.06 -11.37
N ALA A 230 7.96 -11.57 -11.42
CA ALA A 230 8.23 -12.96 -11.82
C ALA A 230 7.59 -13.97 -10.82
N PRO A 231 7.20 -15.18 -11.29
CA PRO A 231 6.73 -16.27 -10.43
C PRO A 231 7.60 -16.50 -9.19
N SER A 232 8.92 -16.27 -9.27
CA SER A 232 9.84 -16.32 -8.11
C SER A 232 9.55 -15.35 -6.94
N GLN A 233 8.67 -14.36 -7.11
CA GLN A 233 8.16 -13.54 -5.99
C GLN A 233 6.81 -14.03 -5.46
N ARG A 234 6.14 -14.92 -6.20
CA ARG A 234 4.79 -15.47 -5.94
C ARG A 234 4.82 -16.94 -5.53
N ASP A 235 5.88 -17.66 -5.89
CA ASP A 235 6.25 -18.94 -5.33
C ASP A 235 6.91 -18.74 -3.97
N ALA A 236 6.66 -19.71 -3.11
CA ALA A 236 7.02 -19.81 -1.70
C ALA A 236 8.46 -19.31 -1.35
N PRO A 237 8.75 -19.15 -0.04
CA PRO A 237 9.55 -18.15 0.70
C PRO A 237 10.56 -17.17 0.03
N ALA A 238 10.46 -16.87 -1.27
CA ALA A 238 11.53 -16.18 -2.02
C ALA A 238 11.23 -14.73 -2.47
N GLY A 239 9.98 -14.24 -2.38
CA GLY A 239 9.59 -12.88 -2.79
C GLY A 239 9.88 -11.81 -1.73
N LEU A 240 10.15 -10.55 -2.10
CA LEU A 240 10.56 -9.51 -1.13
C LEU A 240 9.47 -9.18 -0.08
N SER A 241 8.22 -8.99 -0.52
CA SER A 241 7.08 -8.81 0.41
C SER A 241 6.85 -10.07 1.22
N ALA A 242 6.85 -11.24 0.57
CA ALA A 242 6.72 -12.53 1.24
C ALA A 242 7.87 -12.80 2.21
N GLN A 243 9.08 -12.29 1.97
CA GLN A 243 10.28 -12.41 2.81
C GLN A 243 10.25 -11.42 3.97
N ASN A 244 9.75 -10.19 3.78
CA ASN A 244 9.49 -9.27 4.87
C ASN A 244 8.40 -9.85 5.78
N ASP A 245 7.32 -10.36 5.20
CA ASP A 245 6.24 -11.05 5.89
C ASP A 245 6.71 -12.38 6.50
N LEU A 246 7.60 -13.13 5.84
CA LEU A 246 8.19 -14.37 6.39
C LEU A 246 9.22 -14.08 7.45
N VAL A 247 10.03 -13.04 7.36
CA VAL A 247 11.00 -12.67 8.41
C VAL A 247 10.21 -12.18 9.62
N ALA A 248 9.24 -11.29 9.42
CA ALA A 248 8.34 -10.83 10.48
C ALA A 248 7.53 -12.00 11.08
N SER A 249 6.93 -12.87 10.26
CA SER A 249 6.16 -14.02 10.71
C SER A 249 7.06 -15.09 11.32
N TYR A 250 8.25 -15.35 10.77
CA TYR A 250 9.21 -16.30 11.33
C TYR A 250 9.72 -15.83 12.69
N TRP A 251 10.05 -14.54 12.84
CA TRP A 251 10.36 -13.95 14.13
C TRP A 251 9.14 -13.79 15.03
N ARG A 252 7.91 -13.99 14.57
CA ARG A 252 6.72 -14.09 15.45
C ARG A 252 6.46 -15.53 15.86
N THR A 253 6.61 -16.49 14.94
CA THR A 253 6.19 -17.89 15.10
C THR A 253 7.29 -18.82 15.60
N ASN A 254 8.55 -18.60 15.21
CA ASN A 254 9.70 -19.43 15.59
C ASN A 254 10.61 -18.74 16.61
N PHE A 255 10.14 -17.62 17.17
CA PHE A 255 10.95 -16.73 17.98
C PHE A 255 11.52 -17.40 19.20
N ARG A 256 10.63 -18.05 19.98
CA ARG A 256 10.93 -18.70 21.26
C ARG A 256 12.10 -19.68 21.17
N GLU A 257 12.19 -20.43 20.08
CA GLU A 257 13.23 -21.43 19.86
C GLU A 257 14.57 -20.82 19.40
N LYS A 258 14.55 -19.56 18.93
CA LYS A 258 15.66 -18.95 18.18
C LYS A 258 16.22 -17.68 18.83
N VAL A 259 15.58 -17.15 19.86
CA VAL A 259 16.02 -15.98 20.65
C VAL A 259 17.47 -16.12 21.11
N THR A 260 17.81 -17.26 21.74
CA THR A 260 19.15 -17.50 22.26
C THR A 260 20.20 -17.47 21.15
N GLY A 261 19.87 -18.01 19.97
CA GLY A 261 20.73 -17.97 18.79
C GLY A 261 20.85 -16.58 18.16
N PHE A 262 19.76 -15.80 18.16
CA PHE A 262 19.70 -14.42 17.69
C PHE A 262 20.57 -13.50 18.56
N VAL A 263 20.30 -13.47 19.86
CA VAL A 263 21.00 -12.63 20.85
C VAL A 263 22.49 -12.93 20.89
N LYS A 264 22.87 -14.22 20.87
CA LYS A 264 24.29 -14.63 20.83
C LYS A 264 25.02 -14.07 19.61
N LYS A 265 24.33 -13.92 18.48
CA LYS A 265 24.91 -13.40 17.23
C LYS A 265 24.93 -11.88 17.16
N LEU A 266 24.01 -11.21 17.85
CA LEU A 266 24.04 -9.77 18.04
C LEU A 266 25.16 -9.30 18.99
N GLN A 267 25.87 -10.22 19.63
CA GLN A 267 26.91 -9.94 20.63
C GLN A 267 26.44 -9.07 21.81
N VAL A 268 25.11 -8.92 21.98
CA VAL A 268 24.54 -8.20 23.11
C VAL A 268 24.72 -9.06 24.37
N SER A 269 25.28 -8.47 25.42
CA SER A 269 25.49 -9.11 26.72
C SER A 269 24.16 -9.32 27.45
N LEU A 270 23.40 -10.34 27.04
CA LEU A 270 22.11 -10.70 27.61
C LEU A 270 22.09 -12.16 28.06
N THR A 271 21.70 -12.38 29.30
CA THR A 271 21.42 -13.71 29.87
C THR A 271 19.94 -14.06 29.66
N PHE A 272 19.68 -15.09 28.85
CA PHE A 272 18.35 -15.70 28.69
C PHE A 272 18.27 -17.01 29.48
N GLY A 273 17.22 -17.16 30.29
CA GLY A 273 16.87 -18.40 30.95
C GLY A 273 16.18 -19.38 29.99
N PRO A 274 16.16 -20.69 30.30
CA PRO A 274 15.39 -21.67 29.54
C PRO A 274 13.90 -21.34 29.52
N GLY A 275 13.35 -21.14 28.32
CA GLY A 275 11.91 -20.86 28.13
C GLY A 275 11.49 -19.40 28.32
N ASP A 276 12.45 -18.47 28.40
CA ASP A 276 12.20 -17.02 28.32
C ASP A 276 11.72 -16.62 26.91
N ILE A 277 10.89 -15.57 26.83
CA ILE A 277 10.27 -15.08 25.59
C ILE A 277 10.49 -13.57 25.49
N LEU A 278 10.88 -13.01 24.33
CA LEU A 278 10.83 -11.55 24.18
C LEU A 278 9.41 -11.07 23.90
N VAL A 279 9.10 -9.94 24.49
CA VAL A 279 7.80 -9.29 24.41
C VAL A 279 7.99 -7.81 24.10
N ASN A 280 6.98 -7.20 23.49
CA ASN A 280 7.03 -5.84 22.94
C ASN A 280 6.90 -4.70 23.97
N SER A 281 6.80 -5.03 25.26
CA SER A 281 6.60 -4.04 26.31
C SER A 281 6.79 -4.67 27.70
N PRO A 282 7.30 -3.92 28.68
CA PRO A 282 7.32 -4.38 30.08
C PRO A 282 5.91 -4.60 30.66
N ARG A 283 4.90 -3.94 30.10
CA ARG A 283 3.49 -4.03 30.54
C ARG A 283 2.73 -5.24 29.99
N VAL A 284 3.39 -6.10 29.22
CA VAL A 284 2.81 -7.40 28.81
C VAL A 284 2.41 -8.24 30.00
N LEU A 285 3.13 -8.13 31.11
CA LEU A 285 2.80 -8.79 32.37
C LEU A 285 1.36 -8.39 32.78
N HIS A 286 1.06 -7.10 32.91
CA HIS A 286 -0.28 -6.64 33.28
C HIS A 286 -1.40 -7.11 32.35
N ARG A 287 -1.13 -7.24 31.04
CA ARG A 287 -2.11 -7.79 30.09
C ARG A 287 -2.33 -9.28 30.27
N LEU A 288 -1.27 -10.05 30.55
CA LEU A 288 -1.36 -11.48 30.82
C LEU A 288 -2.17 -11.79 32.07
N GLN A 289 -2.19 -10.89 33.06
CA GLN A 289 -3.03 -11.01 34.26
C GLN A 289 -4.53 -11.14 33.91
N MET A 290 -5.00 -10.52 32.81
CA MET A 290 -6.41 -10.58 32.40
C MET A 290 -6.83 -11.95 31.86
N VAL A 291 -5.89 -12.75 31.37
CA VAL A 291 -6.16 -13.95 30.56
C VAL A 291 -5.54 -15.23 31.12
N LEU A 292 -4.66 -15.10 32.11
CA LEU A 292 -3.98 -16.23 32.76
C LEU A 292 -4.52 -16.47 34.17
N PRO A 293 -4.57 -17.74 34.62
CA PRO A 293 -4.85 -18.05 36.01
C PRO A 293 -3.80 -17.42 36.96
N PRO A 294 -4.19 -16.97 38.17
CA PRO A 294 -3.28 -16.34 39.14
C PRO A 294 -2.03 -17.16 39.45
N LYS A 295 -2.15 -18.50 39.45
CA LYS A 295 -1.03 -19.42 39.70
C LYS A 295 0.02 -19.42 38.58
N VAL A 296 -0.41 -19.27 37.33
CA VAL A 296 0.51 -19.18 36.18
C VAL A 296 1.17 -17.81 36.19
N TRP A 297 0.37 -16.76 36.39
CA TRP A 297 0.79 -15.37 36.49
C TRP A 297 1.89 -15.13 37.54
N ALA A 298 1.74 -15.68 38.75
CA ALA A 298 2.67 -15.46 39.85
C ALA A 298 4.10 -15.98 39.59
N ASP A 299 4.26 -16.90 38.63
CA ASP A 299 5.57 -17.43 38.22
C ASP A 299 6.26 -16.60 37.14
N LEU A 300 5.57 -15.59 36.59
CA LEU A 300 6.07 -14.77 35.49
C LEU A 300 6.75 -13.50 36.00
N SER A 301 7.77 -13.06 35.27
CA SER A 301 8.37 -11.74 35.46
C SER A 301 8.75 -11.16 34.12
N VAL A 302 8.68 -9.83 33.98
CA VAL A 302 9.10 -9.13 32.77
C VAL A 302 10.18 -8.12 33.11
N LYS A 303 11.28 -8.12 32.35
CA LYS A 303 12.39 -7.18 32.51
C LYS A 303 12.67 -6.44 31.20
N PRO A 304 12.72 -5.10 31.20
CA PRO A 304 13.18 -4.33 30.06
C PRO A 304 14.57 -4.75 29.61
N LEU A 305 14.76 -4.75 28.31
CA LEU A 305 16.06 -5.01 27.72
C LEU A 305 16.87 -3.72 27.75
N VAL A 306 17.96 -3.70 28.53
CA VAL A 306 18.79 -2.50 28.75
C VAL A 306 19.24 -1.92 27.41
N GLY A 307 19.03 -0.62 27.20
CA GLY A 307 19.44 0.10 26.00
C GLY A 307 18.55 -0.09 24.77
N THR A 308 17.30 -0.56 24.94
CA THR A 308 16.26 -0.50 23.89
C THR A 308 14.96 0.01 24.45
N SER A 309 14.28 0.80 23.63
CA SER A 309 12.87 1.14 23.78
C SER A 309 11.98 -0.06 23.44
N GLY A 310 10.92 -0.28 24.23
CA GLY A 310 9.84 -1.21 23.85
C GLY A 310 10.19 -2.71 23.72
N ILE A 311 11.30 -3.21 24.25
CA ILE A 311 11.59 -4.66 24.24
C ILE A 311 11.88 -5.15 25.64
N SER A 312 11.26 -6.27 26.02
CA SER A 312 11.43 -6.88 27.34
C SER A 312 11.51 -8.41 27.25
N VAL A 313 12.08 -9.03 28.28
CA VAL A 313 12.13 -10.49 28.44
C VAL A 313 11.06 -10.92 29.43
N LEU A 314 10.12 -11.76 28.99
CA LEU A 314 9.18 -12.50 29.83
C LEU A 314 9.84 -13.81 30.28
N SER A 315 10.17 -13.89 31.57
CA SER A 315 10.73 -15.07 32.21
C SER A 315 9.65 -15.86 32.96
N GLY A 316 9.87 -17.18 33.08
CA GLY A 316 8.98 -18.10 33.80
C GLY A 316 7.95 -18.84 32.93
N ALA A 317 7.74 -18.40 31.68
CA ALA A 317 6.82 -19.05 30.73
C ALA A 317 7.19 -20.53 30.45
N GLY A 318 8.48 -20.87 30.49
CA GLY A 318 8.98 -22.24 30.36
C GLY A 318 8.43 -23.24 31.40
N LYS A 319 8.00 -22.78 32.59
CA LYS A 319 7.40 -23.63 33.63
C LYS A 319 5.99 -24.10 33.29
N HIS A 320 5.35 -23.46 32.31
CA HIS A 320 3.92 -23.63 31.99
C HIS A 320 3.75 -24.02 30.51
N SER A 321 4.27 -25.18 30.13
CA SER A 321 4.25 -25.67 28.73
C SER A 321 2.85 -25.96 28.17
N GLY A 322 1.85 -26.16 29.03
CA GLY A 322 0.45 -26.35 28.64
C GLY A 322 -0.27 -25.06 28.20
N VAL A 323 0.35 -23.89 28.38
CA VAL A 323 -0.17 -22.62 27.87
C VAL A 323 0.32 -22.43 26.43
N GLY A 324 -0.61 -22.19 25.50
CA GLY A 324 -0.30 -21.84 24.11
C GLY A 324 0.27 -20.42 23.99
N TRP A 325 1.47 -20.19 24.52
CA TRP A 325 2.11 -18.87 24.65
C TRP A 325 2.17 -18.09 23.35
N ASP A 326 2.55 -18.74 22.24
CA ASP A 326 2.71 -18.05 20.96
C ASP A 326 1.38 -17.49 20.45
N LYS A 327 0.30 -18.29 20.58
CA LYS A 327 -1.06 -17.85 20.24
C LYS A 327 -1.51 -16.74 21.20
N LEU A 328 -1.35 -16.93 22.50
CA LEU A 328 -1.78 -15.95 23.51
C LEU A 328 -1.09 -14.59 23.34
N LEU A 329 0.24 -14.59 23.15
CA LEU A 329 1.01 -13.36 22.96
C LEU A 329 0.67 -12.69 21.63
N TYR A 330 0.40 -13.47 20.58
CA TYR A 330 -0.09 -12.95 19.31
C TYR A 330 -1.43 -12.23 19.46
N GLU A 331 -2.41 -12.85 20.13
CA GLU A 331 -3.73 -12.26 20.34
C GLU A 331 -3.72 -11.04 21.28
N LEU A 332 -2.78 -10.98 22.22
CA LEU A 332 -2.57 -9.80 23.06
C LEU A 332 -1.82 -8.67 22.34
N GLY A 333 -1.36 -8.90 21.09
CA GLY A 333 -0.46 -7.99 20.41
C GLY A 333 0.85 -7.78 21.18
N ALA A 334 1.31 -8.78 21.93
CA ALA A 334 2.45 -8.71 22.84
C ALA A 334 3.78 -9.16 22.21
N THR A 335 3.74 -9.66 20.97
CA THR A 335 4.94 -10.06 20.21
C THR A 335 5.70 -8.82 19.71
N PRO A 336 7.04 -8.77 19.85
CA PRO A 336 7.84 -7.69 19.26
C PRO A 336 7.56 -7.54 17.77
N SER A 337 7.51 -6.30 17.28
CA SER A 337 7.47 -6.07 15.85
C SER A 337 8.82 -6.44 15.22
N ALA A 338 8.86 -6.68 13.91
CA ALA A 338 10.11 -6.87 13.19
C ALA A 338 11.05 -5.66 13.38
N TYR A 339 10.48 -4.48 13.60
CA TYR A 339 11.17 -3.19 13.70
C TYR A 339 11.88 -3.03 15.03
N GLN A 340 11.19 -3.35 16.12
CA GLN A 340 11.81 -3.46 17.43
C GLN A 340 12.97 -4.47 17.39
N LEU A 341 12.80 -5.59 16.69
CA LEU A 341 13.89 -6.56 16.52
C LEU A 341 15.05 -6.05 15.65
N TYR A 342 14.81 -5.17 14.68
CA TYR A 342 15.88 -4.56 13.88
C TYR A 342 16.69 -3.52 14.66
N GLU A 343 16.08 -2.79 15.59
CA GLU A 343 16.79 -1.87 16.50
C GLU A 343 17.88 -2.61 17.30
N LEU A 344 17.61 -3.86 17.68
CA LEU A 344 18.61 -4.72 18.34
C LEU A 344 19.84 -5.02 17.46
N MET A 345 19.69 -4.95 16.15
CA MET A 345 20.77 -5.12 15.17
C MET A 345 21.57 -3.84 14.92
N ASP A 346 21.06 -2.69 15.38
CA ASP A 346 21.64 -1.37 15.09
C ASP A 346 22.41 -0.77 16.27
N ARG A 347 22.38 -1.44 17.43
CA ARG A 347 23.18 -1.07 18.60
C ARG A 347 24.66 -1.00 18.20
N GLU A 348 25.29 0.12 18.54
CA GLU A 348 26.72 0.43 18.36
C GLU A 348 27.17 0.89 16.96
N LYS A 349 26.25 1.16 16.01
CA LYS A 349 26.67 1.79 14.75
C LYS A 349 26.97 3.28 14.93
N THR A 350 28.14 3.69 14.46
CA THR A 350 28.47 5.11 14.27
C THR A 350 27.69 5.65 13.08
N SER A 351 27.01 6.79 13.27
CA SER A 351 26.44 7.56 12.17
C SER A 351 27.49 7.81 11.09
N PRO A 352 27.14 7.71 9.79
CA PRO A 352 28.06 8.10 8.73
C PRO A 352 28.46 9.57 8.90
N GLU A 353 29.70 9.91 8.55
CA GLU A 353 30.13 11.30 8.54
C GLU A 353 29.35 12.09 7.49
N PRO A 354 28.95 13.34 7.76
CA PRO A 354 28.29 14.20 6.78
C PRO A 354 29.15 14.36 5.51
N ASP A 355 28.52 14.24 4.34
CA ASP A 355 29.18 14.49 3.06
C ASP A 355 28.85 15.91 2.57
N PHE A 356 29.76 16.84 2.86
CA PHE A 356 29.62 18.26 2.49
C PHE A 356 29.62 18.53 0.97
N THR A 357 29.84 17.50 0.14
CA THR A 357 29.80 17.62 -1.32
C THR A 357 28.40 17.43 -1.91
N VAL A 358 27.44 16.91 -1.13
CA VAL A 358 26.03 16.76 -1.55
C VAL A 358 25.14 17.82 -0.91
N ASP A 359 24.16 18.38 -1.62
CA ASP A 359 23.18 19.30 -1.05
C ASP A 359 21.78 18.68 -1.19
N THR A 360 21.31 18.04 -0.12
CA THR A 360 20.03 17.30 -0.11
C THR A 360 18.84 18.22 -0.29
N HIS A 361 18.95 19.49 0.15
CA HIS A 361 17.91 20.49 -0.06
C HIS A 361 17.80 20.83 -1.54
N ALA A 362 18.93 20.97 -2.24
CA ALA A 362 18.95 21.16 -3.68
C ALA A 362 18.38 19.94 -4.44
N ASP A 363 18.69 18.71 -4.00
CA ASP A 363 18.12 17.48 -4.59
C ASP A 363 16.59 17.41 -4.39
N LEU A 364 16.09 17.77 -3.20
CA LEU A 364 14.65 17.83 -2.91
C LEU A 364 13.94 18.93 -3.73
N VAL A 365 14.55 20.12 -3.86
CA VAL A 365 14.08 21.17 -4.75
C VAL A 365 13.93 20.63 -6.17
N GLN A 366 14.98 19.98 -6.68
CA GLN A 366 15.00 19.48 -8.05
C GLN A 366 13.89 18.46 -8.27
N LEU A 367 13.68 17.56 -7.30
CA LEU A 367 12.59 16.58 -7.30
C LEU A 367 11.21 17.26 -7.43
N ILE A 368 10.85 18.13 -6.50
CA ILE A 368 9.49 18.72 -6.42
C ILE A 368 9.23 19.76 -7.51
N THR A 369 10.27 20.37 -8.08
CA THR A 369 10.14 21.35 -9.17
C THR A 369 10.27 20.72 -10.55
N SER A 370 10.59 19.42 -10.64
CA SER A 370 10.72 18.72 -11.92
C SER A 370 9.42 18.70 -12.73
N GLY A 371 9.57 18.61 -14.07
CA GLY A 371 8.43 18.52 -14.98
C GLY A 371 7.67 17.21 -14.79
N ARG A 372 8.38 16.14 -14.44
CA ARG A 372 7.82 14.82 -14.16
C ARG A 372 7.03 14.79 -12.87
N PHE A 373 7.54 15.42 -11.81
CA PHE A 373 6.73 15.63 -10.61
C PHE A 373 5.48 16.44 -10.93
N SER A 374 5.60 17.51 -11.72
CA SER A 374 4.43 18.31 -12.13
C SER A 374 3.38 17.51 -12.91
N LEU A 375 3.80 16.59 -13.79
CA LEU A 375 2.92 15.67 -14.52
C LEU A 375 2.29 14.62 -13.59
N LEU A 376 3.01 14.11 -12.59
CA LEU A 376 2.42 13.29 -11.52
C LEU A 376 1.24 14.02 -10.86
N GLN A 377 1.40 15.32 -10.58
CA GLN A 377 0.31 16.12 -9.98
C GLN A 377 -0.88 16.33 -10.93
N GLU A 378 -0.68 16.31 -12.25
CA GLU A 378 -1.79 16.34 -13.22
C GLU A 378 -2.56 15.02 -13.19
N ILE A 379 -1.83 13.89 -13.18
CA ILE A 379 -2.42 12.54 -13.10
C ILE A 379 -3.18 12.37 -11.78
N ALA A 380 -2.61 12.84 -10.66
CA ALA A 380 -3.23 12.82 -9.33
C ALA A 380 -4.58 13.55 -9.27
N ARG A 381 -4.78 14.55 -10.14
CA ARG A 381 -6.02 15.33 -10.24
C ARG A 381 -6.98 14.82 -11.32
N ALA A 382 -6.56 13.85 -12.12
CA ALA A 382 -7.39 13.24 -13.16
C ALA A 382 -8.41 12.24 -12.57
N THR A 383 -9.37 11.81 -13.37
CA THR A 383 -10.40 10.82 -12.99
C THR A 383 -10.01 9.37 -13.31
N ARG A 384 -8.70 9.08 -13.43
CA ARG A 384 -8.17 7.77 -13.81
C ARG A 384 -8.03 6.83 -12.60
N GLU A 385 -7.99 5.51 -12.82
CA GLU A 385 -7.88 4.53 -11.72
C GLU A 385 -6.62 4.72 -10.85
N ILE A 386 -5.50 5.14 -11.46
CA ILE A 386 -4.23 5.36 -10.75
C ILE A 386 -4.16 6.71 -10.01
N ALA A 387 -5.11 7.63 -10.24
CA ALA A 387 -5.05 8.98 -9.70
C ALA A 387 -4.93 9.03 -8.17
N PRO A 388 -5.67 8.23 -7.37
CA PRO A 388 -5.51 8.19 -5.92
C PRO A 388 -4.10 7.77 -5.47
N VAL A 389 -3.45 6.86 -6.21
CA VAL A 389 -2.08 6.42 -5.93
C VAL A 389 -1.09 7.55 -6.24
N CYS A 390 -1.27 8.25 -7.37
CA CYS A 390 -0.43 9.40 -7.71
C CYS A 390 -0.60 10.57 -6.73
N ALA A 391 -1.83 10.82 -6.24
CA ALA A 391 -2.11 11.84 -5.23
C ALA A 391 -1.41 11.53 -3.90
N MET A 392 -1.48 10.26 -3.47
CA MET A 392 -0.73 9.78 -2.31
C MET A 392 0.78 10.02 -2.49
N VAL A 393 1.37 9.62 -3.63
CA VAL A 393 2.80 9.86 -3.89
C VAL A 393 3.13 11.36 -3.88
N GLU A 394 2.31 12.19 -4.53
CA GLU A 394 2.47 13.65 -4.52
C GLU A 394 2.50 14.20 -3.10
N HIS A 395 1.50 13.87 -2.28
CA HIS A 395 1.37 14.43 -0.93
C HIS A 395 2.49 13.99 0.00
N LEU A 396 2.92 12.72 -0.07
CA LEU A 396 4.02 12.23 0.75
C LEU A 396 5.37 12.85 0.33
N VAL A 397 5.66 12.94 -0.97
CA VAL A 397 6.88 13.61 -1.45
C VAL A 397 6.89 15.09 -1.08
N LEU A 398 5.76 15.80 -1.19
CA LEU A 398 5.66 17.18 -0.73
C LEU A 398 5.81 17.30 0.80
N GLY A 399 5.41 16.27 1.56
CA GLY A 399 5.59 16.20 3.00
C GLY A 399 7.06 16.22 3.44
N LEU A 400 7.99 15.80 2.57
CA LEU A 400 9.44 15.88 2.85
C LEU A 400 9.95 17.33 3.01
N THR A 401 9.14 18.32 2.62
CA THR A 401 9.46 19.77 2.75
C THR A 401 9.02 20.38 4.09
N ASP A 402 8.51 19.58 5.03
CA ASP A 402 8.09 20.05 6.35
C ASP A 402 9.25 20.66 7.16
N LYS A 403 8.95 21.44 8.21
CA LYS A 403 9.91 22.27 8.99
C LYS A 403 11.15 21.53 9.51
N LEU A 404 11.11 20.20 9.57
CA LEU A 404 12.20 19.33 10.04
C LEU A 404 12.94 18.64 8.90
N GLY A 405 12.74 19.08 7.64
CA GLY A 405 13.27 18.51 6.39
C GLY A 405 14.74 18.08 6.46
N PRO A 406 15.21 17.27 5.50
CA PRO A 406 16.35 16.41 5.72
C PRO A 406 17.62 17.21 6.01
N ASP A 407 18.56 16.62 6.73
CA ASP A 407 19.85 17.25 6.96
C ASP A 407 20.49 17.64 5.63
N ARG A 408 21.01 18.87 5.56
CA ARG A 408 21.47 19.47 4.30
C ARG A 408 22.59 18.67 3.61
N TYR A 409 23.43 18.01 4.40
CA TYR A 409 24.63 17.32 3.95
C TYR A 409 24.59 15.83 4.33
N ASP A 410 23.69 15.07 3.71
CA ASP A 410 23.56 13.63 3.94
C ASP A 410 23.52 12.82 2.63
N ALA A 411 24.52 11.96 2.44
CA ALA A 411 24.69 11.20 1.21
C ALA A 411 23.58 10.15 1.01
N LEU A 412 23.03 9.59 2.10
CA LEU A 412 21.99 8.58 2.05
C LEU A 412 20.66 9.19 1.56
N THR A 413 20.28 10.31 2.16
CA THR A 413 19.13 11.14 1.75
C THR A 413 19.30 11.62 0.31
N ALA A 414 20.47 12.13 -0.08
CA ALA A 414 20.71 12.56 -1.45
C ALA A 414 20.52 11.42 -2.48
N ASN A 415 20.95 10.20 -2.15
CA ASN A 415 20.72 9.02 -2.98
C ASN A 415 19.23 8.66 -3.04
N ALA A 416 18.54 8.66 -1.90
CA ALA A 416 17.11 8.35 -1.83
C ALA A 416 16.28 9.36 -2.63
N LEU A 417 16.58 10.66 -2.55
CA LEU A 417 15.92 11.72 -3.33
C LEU A 417 16.13 11.56 -4.84
N ARG A 418 17.35 11.17 -5.27
CA ARG A 418 17.62 10.86 -6.69
C ARG A 418 16.86 9.60 -7.16
N SER A 419 16.81 8.56 -6.32
CA SER A 419 16.04 7.34 -6.57
C SER A 419 14.54 7.66 -6.70
N LEU A 420 14.01 8.47 -5.78
CA LEU A 420 12.63 8.98 -5.81
C LEU A 420 12.31 9.66 -7.14
N SER A 421 13.20 10.53 -7.63
CA SER A 421 13.00 11.19 -8.93
C SER A 421 12.83 10.18 -10.06
N GLN A 422 13.69 9.16 -10.12
CA GLN A 422 13.62 8.12 -11.15
C GLN A 422 12.35 7.27 -11.04
N LEU A 423 11.93 6.96 -9.82
CA LEU A 423 10.72 6.18 -9.58
C LEU A 423 9.46 6.96 -9.94
N ILE A 424 9.41 8.26 -9.65
CA ILE A 424 8.31 9.15 -10.10
C ILE A 424 8.24 9.20 -11.62
N ASP A 425 9.38 9.25 -12.31
CA ASP A 425 9.40 9.18 -13.77
C ASP A 425 8.76 7.87 -14.28
N ILE A 426 8.97 6.76 -13.58
CA ILE A 426 8.39 5.46 -13.93
C ILE A 426 6.88 5.44 -13.64
N VAL A 427 6.42 5.97 -12.50
CA VAL A 427 4.99 6.10 -12.18
C VAL A 427 4.28 6.84 -13.31
N VAL A 428 4.82 7.99 -13.68
CA VAL A 428 4.24 8.88 -14.69
C VAL A 428 4.29 8.27 -16.09
N ALA A 429 5.41 7.66 -16.48
CA ALA A 429 5.55 7.01 -17.79
C ALA A 429 4.62 5.80 -17.95
N ASN A 430 4.15 5.22 -16.85
CA ASN A 430 3.27 4.06 -16.83
C ASN A 430 1.86 4.38 -16.32
N GLU A 431 1.38 5.61 -16.50
CA GLU A 431 0.02 5.99 -16.11
C GLU A 431 -1.09 5.09 -16.72
N ILE A 432 -0.86 4.57 -17.93
CA ILE A 432 -1.75 3.63 -18.62
C ILE A 432 -1.47 2.16 -18.29
N ASN A 433 -0.41 1.88 -17.52
CA ASN A 433 -0.15 0.57 -16.93
C ASN A 433 -0.10 0.68 -15.39
N PRO A 434 -1.29 0.67 -14.74
CA PRO A 434 -1.40 0.81 -13.29
C PRO A 434 -0.54 -0.19 -12.51
N THR A 435 -0.37 -1.42 -12.99
CA THR A 435 0.41 -2.44 -12.29
C THR A 435 1.88 -2.03 -12.12
N VAL A 436 2.49 -1.51 -13.20
CA VAL A 436 3.88 -1.02 -13.16
C VAL A 436 3.97 0.26 -12.35
N ALA A 437 3.03 1.20 -12.53
CA ALA A 437 3.00 2.44 -11.77
C ALA A 437 2.88 2.20 -10.26
N MET A 438 1.99 1.31 -9.82
CA MET A 438 1.84 0.93 -8.42
C MET A 438 3.08 0.22 -7.87
N ARG A 439 3.86 -0.48 -8.71
CA ARG A 439 5.13 -1.07 -8.26
C ARG A 439 6.23 -0.04 -8.08
N ALA A 440 6.27 0.97 -8.94
CA ALA A 440 7.13 2.11 -8.69
C ALA A 440 6.69 2.88 -7.44
N ALA A 441 5.38 2.99 -7.19
CA ALA A 441 4.84 3.61 -5.97
C ALA A 441 5.27 2.86 -4.68
N ASP A 442 5.27 1.51 -4.66
CA ASP A 442 5.86 0.76 -3.53
C ASP A 442 7.30 1.21 -3.24
N LEU A 443 8.13 1.31 -4.29
CA LEU A 443 9.54 1.64 -4.15
C LEU A 443 9.71 3.11 -3.73
N VAL A 444 8.80 4.00 -4.16
CA VAL A 444 8.77 5.38 -3.67
C VAL A 444 8.59 5.39 -2.15
N MET A 445 7.74 4.53 -1.60
CA MET A 445 7.57 4.44 -0.15
C MET A 445 8.84 4.00 0.57
N ASP A 446 9.58 3.03 0.01
CA ASP A 446 10.85 2.58 0.57
C ASP A 446 11.86 3.73 0.66
N GLU A 447 11.94 4.57 -0.39
CA GLU A 447 12.85 5.71 -0.40
C GLU A 447 12.38 6.86 0.52
N ILE A 448 11.07 7.11 0.59
CA ILE A 448 10.49 8.05 1.58
C ILE A 448 10.83 7.59 2.99
N ALA A 449 10.71 6.28 3.27
CA ALA A 449 11.03 5.69 4.56
C ALA A 449 12.49 5.98 4.95
N ILE A 450 13.43 5.82 4.01
CA ILE A 450 14.85 6.15 4.23
C ILE A 450 15.01 7.63 4.59
N VAL A 451 14.41 8.54 3.81
CA VAL A 451 14.53 9.98 4.06
C VAL A 451 14.01 10.36 5.44
N VAL A 452 12.81 9.90 5.83
CA VAL A 452 12.20 10.25 7.12
C VAL A 452 12.88 9.56 8.30
N ALA A 453 13.44 8.36 8.10
CA ALA A 453 14.17 7.63 9.13
C ALA A 453 15.50 8.29 9.45
N VAL A 454 16.28 8.66 8.43
CA VAL A 454 17.57 9.35 8.60
C VAL A 454 17.37 10.69 9.27
N ALA A 455 16.38 11.46 8.81
CA ALA A 455 16.18 12.81 9.28
C ALA A 455 15.38 12.91 10.60
N LYS A 456 14.76 11.83 11.07
CA LYS A 456 14.02 11.76 12.35
C LYS A 456 13.04 12.93 12.54
N TYR A 457 12.21 13.19 11.53
CA TYR A 457 11.27 14.31 11.47
C TYR A 457 10.22 14.38 12.58
N TYR A 458 9.97 13.31 13.32
CA TYR A 458 8.77 13.20 14.13
C TYR A 458 9.07 12.73 15.54
N HIS A 459 8.38 13.33 16.50
CA HIS A 459 8.35 12.91 17.90
C HIS A 459 6.93 12.50 18.31
N GLY A 460 6.77 11.95 19.52
CA GLY A 460 5.45 11.54 20.02
C GLY A 460 4.42 12.70 20.06
N THR A 461 4.89 13.93 20.22
CA THR A 461 4.03 15.13 20.12
C THR A 461 3.51 15.37 18.70
N ASP A 462 4.32 15.11 17.67
CA ASP A 462 3.89 15.25 16.27
C ASP A 462 2.82 14.22 15.93
N TYR A 463 2.97 12.99 16.44
CA TYR A 463 1.95 11.96 16.33
C TYR A 463 0.62 12.40 16.97
N ARG A 464 0.65 12.81 18.26
CA ARG A 464 -0.52 13.30 19.00
C ARG A 464 -1.25 14.43 18.27
N ASN A 465 -0.48 15.43 17.83
CA ASN A 465 -1.03 16.58 17.11
C ASN A 465 -1.64 16.16 15.77
N THR A 466 -0.99 15.23 15.06
CA THR A 466 -1.48 14.71 13.78
C THR A 466 -2.78 13.95 13.95
N MET A 467 -2.85 13.01 14.91
CA MET A 467 -4.06 12.24 15.18
C MET A 467 -5.22 13.13 15.64
N ARG A 468 -4.96 14.11 16.51
CA ARG A 468 -5.96 15.11 16.89
C ARG A 468 -6.45 15.90 15.69
N ALA A 469 -5.55 16.33 14.80
CA ALA A 469 -5.94 17.06 13.57
C ALA A 469 -6.75 16.18 12.60
N ILE A 470 -6.41 14.90 12.48
CA ILE A 470 -7.17 13.92 11.70
C ILE A 470 -8.58 13.77 12.29
N LEU A 471 -8.70 13.56 13.60
CA LEU A 471 -9.98 13.39 14.26
C LEU A 471 -10.88 14.63 14.11
N ARG A 472 -10.31 15.84 14.25
CA ARG A 472 -11.03 17.10 14.01
C ARG A 472 -11.61 17.19 12.60
N LYS A 473 -10.88 16.71 11.59
CA LYS A 473 -11.35 16.69 10.20
C LYS A 473 -12.40 15.60 9.96
N ARG A 474 -12.24 14.44 10.58
CA ARG A 474 -13.11 13.28 10.38
C ARG A 474 -14.42 13.38 11.16
N ALA A 475 -14.40 14.08 12.29
CA ALA A 475 -15.54 14.25 13.17
C ALA A 475 -15.71 15.73 13.62
N PRO A 476 -16.09 16.64 12.70
CA PRO A 476 -16.15 18.08 13.01
C PRO A 476 -17.19 18.46 14.07
N SER A 477 -18.28 17.70 14.24
CA SER A 477 -19.33 18.06 15.20
C SER A 477 -18.90 17.91 16.66
N ILE A 478 -18.08 16.90 16.97
CA ILE A 478 -17.48 16.76 18.30
C ILE A 478 -16.25 17.65 18.47
N ALA A 479 -15.57 18.00 17.37
CA ALA A 479 -14.35 18.82 17.38
C ALA A 479 -14.55 20.19 18.04
N ALA A 480 -15.76 20.76 17.95
CA ALA A 480 -16.12 22.02 18.60
C ALA A 480 -16.07 21.96 20.15
N LYS A 481 -16.15 20.75 20.74
CA LYS A 481 -16.06 20.53 22.18
C LYS A 481 -14.64 20.14 22.65
N PHE A 482 -13.72 19.90 21.72
CA PHE A 482 -12.34 19.57 22.06
C PHE A 482 -11.66 20.75 22.75
N ASP A 483 -10.74 20.45 23.66
CA ASP A 483 -9.98 21.40 24.48
C ASP A 483 -10.83 22.19 25.51
N ASP A 484 -12.13 22.39 25.29
CA ASP A 484 -13.03 23.08 26.22
C ASP A 484 -13.76 22.12 27.17
N GLU A 485 -14.42 21.09 26.63
CA GLU A 485 -15.22 20.13 27.38
C GLU A 485 -14.67 18.71 27.31
N ILE A 486 -13.96 18.38 26.23
CA ILE A 486 -13.45 17.03 25.94
C ILE A 486 -11.95 17.06 25.74
N GLU A 487 -11.27 16.17 26.44
CA GLU A 487 -9.84 15.89 26.30
C GLU A 487 -9.63 14.73 25.32
N VAL A 488 -8.69 14.92 24.39
CA VAL A 488 -8.35 13.95 23.34
C VAL A 488 -6.87 13.61 23.44
N GLU A 489 -6.57 12.35 23.76
CA GLU A 489 -5.21 11.82 23.84
C GLU A 489 -5.03 10.66 22.87
N SER A 490 -4.01 10.73 22.02
CA SER A 490 -3.76 9.72 20.97
C SER A 490 -2.35 9.16 21.09
N GLN A 491 -2.22 7.87 21.31
CA GLN A 491 -0.94 7.22 21.58
C GLN A 491 -0.60 6.16 20.55
N LEU A 492 0.67 6.10 20.14
CA LEU A 492 1.14 5.17 19.12
C LEU A 492 1.41 3.82 19.78
N MET A 493 0.83 2.76 19.22
CA MET A 493 0.89 1.39 19.71
C MET A 493 1.62 0.50 18.72
N THR A 494 2.11 -0.66 19.18
CA THR A 494 2.89 -1.59 18.33
C THR A 494 2.02 -2.36 17.31
N SER A 495 0.70 -2.31 17.45
CA SER A 495 -0.27 -2.85 16.48
C SER A 495 -1.69 -2.40 16.85
N GLY A 496 -2.66 -2.62 15.96
CA GLY A 496 -4.08 -2.48 16.32
C GLY A 496 -4.53 -3.44 17.42
N MET A 497 -3.95 -4.64 17.48
CA MET A 497 -4.21 -5.62 18.55
C MET A 497 -3.69 -5.13 19.90
N ASP A 498 -2.49 -4.53 19.90
CA ASP A 498 -1.91 -3.89 21.08
C ASP A 498 -2.77 -2.71 21.56
N ALA A 499 -3.30 -1.91 20.64
CA ALA A 499 -4.23 -0.82 20.97
C ALA A 499 -5.51 -1.35 21.64
N ILE A 500 -6.15 -2.38 21.07
CA ILE A 500 -7.37 -2.99 21.65
C ILE A 500 -7.08 -3.63 23.01
N ALA A 501 -5.99 -4.41 23.12
CA ALA A 501 -5.61 -5.08 24.35
C ALA A 501 -5.26 -4.08 25.46
N THR A 502 -4.60 -2.97 25.10
CA THR A 502 -4.28 -1.88 26.03
C THR A 502 -5.54 -1.13 26.45
N ALA A 503 -6.46 -0.83 25.52
CA ALA A 503 -7.75 -0.22 25.85
C ALA A 503 -8.57 -1.10 26.80
N LEU A 504 -8.62 -2.42 26.56
CA LEU A 504 -9.27 -3.40 27.42
C LEU A 504 -8.67 -3.40 28.82
N TYR A 505 -7.33 -3.46 28.92
CA TYR A 505 -6.63 -3.42 30.20
C TYR A 505 -6.96 -2.14 30.97
N ILE A 506 -6.85 -0.98 30.33
CA ILE A 506 -7.15 0.31 30.94
C ILE A 506 -8.61 0.36 31.41
N ALA A 507 -9.54 -0.05 30.55
CA ALA A 507 -10.97 0.00 30.85
C ALA A 507 -11.33 -0.90 32.05
N LEU A 508 -10.85 -2.14 32.05
CA LEU A 508 -11.13 -3.13 33.10
C LEU A 508 -10.45 -2.80 34.43
N SER A 509 -9.16 -2.45 34.40
CA SER A 509 -8.38 -2.18 35.61
C SER A 509 -8.87 -0.94 36.38
N SER A 510 -9.20 0.14 35.67
CA SER A 510 -9.75 1.37 36.27
C SER A 510 -11.15 1.21 36.87
N ARG A 511 -11.85 0.12 36.54
CA ARG A 511 -13.21 -0.20 37.01
C ARG A 511 -13.26 -1.41 37.96
N GLY A 512 -12.15 -2.13 38.13
CA GLY A 512 -12.09 -3.33 38.97
C GLY A 512 -12.91 -4.50 38.40
N HIS A 513 -12.91 -4.66 37.07
CA HIS A 513 -13.68 -5.70 36.39
C HIS A 513 -12.79 -6.74 35.72
N GLU A 514 -13.34 -7.94 35.54
CA GLU A 514 -12.69 -9.08 34.84
C GLU A 514 -13.45 -9.47 33.55
N GLU A 515 -14.57 -8.82 33.24
CA GLU A 515 -15.47 -9.19 32.13
C GLU A 515 -15.94 -7.97 31.35
N VAL A 516 -16.30 -8.16 30.07
CA VAL A 516 -16.81 -7.11 29.16
C VAL A 516 -18.24 -7.39 28.69
N THR A 517 -18.96 -6.35 28.29
CA THR A 517 -20.26 -6.42 27.60
C THR A 517 -20.06 -6.44 26.08
N ARG A 518 -20.94 -7.15 25.37
CA ARG A 518 -21.04 -7.10 23.90
C ARG A 518 -22.23 -6.25 23.46
N SER A 519 -22.05 -5.59 22.32
CA SER A 519 -23.16 -5.13 21.50
C SER A 519 -24.03 -6.33 21.11
N THR A 520 -25.24 -6.09 20.61
CA THR A 520 -26.17 -7.12 20.14
C THR A 520 -25.61 -8.02 19.02
N GLU A 521 -24.42 -7.72 18.49
CA GLU A 521 -23.80 -8.35 17.33
C GLU A 521 -22.55 -9.19 17.65
N MET A 522 -22.25 -10.15 16.78
CA MET A 522 -21.04 -10.96 16.85
C MET A 522 -19.84 -10.16 16.35
N ILE A 523 -19.06 -9.59 17.28
CA ILE A 523 -17.70 -9.11 16.97
C ILE A 523 -16.85 -10.34 16.70
N ASP A 524 -16.69 -10.65 15.41
CA ASP A 524 -15.87 -11.75 14.89
C ASP A 524 -14.56 -11.19 14.33
N TYR A 525 -13.72 -10.68 15.22
CA TYR A 525 -12.29 -10.55 14.94
C TYR A 525 -11.68 -11.92 15.25
N TYR A 526 -11.48 -12.74 14.22
CA TYR A 526 -10.95 -14.08 14.40
C TYR A 526 -9.57 -14.07 15.09
N GLU A 527 -8.80 -12.98 14.98
CA GLU A 527 -7.51 -12.77 15.67
C GLU A 527 -7.65 -12.41 17.15
N THR A 528 -8.81 -11.92 17.60
CA THR A 528 -9.10 -11.67 19.04
C THR A 528 -9.98 -12.78 19.63
N GLY A 529 -10.25 -13.84 18.85
CA GLY A 529 -11.25 -14.85 19.15
C GLY A 529 -11.09 -15.40 20.55
N GLU A 530 -9.89 -15.87 20.91
CA GLU A 530 -9.61 -16.48 22.21
C GLU A 530 -9.44 -15.45 23.36
N LEU A 531 -8.82 -14.29 23.11
CA LEU A 531 -8.81 -13.16 24.05
C LEU A 531 -10.24 -12.77 24.47
N LEU A 532 -11.11 -12.55 23.48
CA LEU A 532 -12.51 -12.29 23.74
C LEU A 532 -13.21 -13.54 24.29
N ASP A 533 -12.91 -14.77 23.85
CA ASP A 533 -13.60 -16.01 24.30
C ASP A 533 -13.39 -16.25 25.80
N ARG A 534 -12.19 -15.94 26.29
CA ARG A 534 -11.87 -16.04 27.71
C ARG A 534 -12.57 -14.95 28.54
N LEU A 535 -12.80 -13.78 27.94
CA LEU A 535 -13.61 -12.69 28.51
C LEU A 535 -15.13 -12.85 28.24
N LYS A 536 -15.55 -13.80 27.38
CA LYS A 536 -16.92 -14.00 26.83
C LYS A 536 -17.90 -14.69 27.79
N LYS A 537 -17.62 -14.75 29.09
CA LYS A 537 -18.60 -15.26 30.07
C LYS A 537 -19.83 -14.33 30.25
N GLY A 538 -19.91 -13.22 29.51
CA GLY A 538 -21.02 -12.27 29.56
C GLY A 538 -22.22 -12.59 28.68
N GLU A 539 -23.41 -12.47 29.27
CA GLU A 539 -24.70 -12.48 28.58
C GLU A 539 -24.90 -11.18 27.74
N ARG A 540 -25.85 -11.20 26.78
CA ARG A 540 -26.34 -9.99 26.06
C ARG A 540 -26.55 -8.85 27.05
N ALA A 541 -26.12 -7.63 26.69
CA ALA A 541 -26.16 -6.40 27.49
C ALA A 541 -27.15 -6.44 28.67
N THR A 542 -26.73 -7.03 29.78
CA THR A 542 -27.45 -6.95 31.04
C THR A 542 -26.96 -5.68 31.76
N PRO A 543 -27.83 -4.93 32.45
CA PRO A 543 -27.59 -3.53 32.89
C PRO A 543 -26.48 -3.28 33.93
N ARG A 544 -25.45 -4.12 34.04
CA ARG A 544 -24.46 -4.12 35.15
C ARG A 544 -22.99 -4.12 34.73
N LYS A 545 -22.66 -4.09 33.43
CA LYS A 545 -21.27 -4.16 32.94
C LYS A 545 -20.96 -2.94 32.07
N ASP A 546 -20.08 -2.10 32.57
CA ASP A 546 -19.80 -0.71 32.16
C ASP A 546 -18.66 -0.58 31.12
N VAL A 547 -18.26 -1.69 30.49
CA VAL A 547 -17.29 -1.74 29.38
C VAL A 547 -17.93 -2.44 28.18
N LEU A 548 -17.98 -1.76 27.04
CA LEU A 548 -18.49 -2.27 25.76
C LEU A 548 -17.38 -2.28 24.72
N VAL A 549 -17.18 -3.41 24.06
CA VAL A 549 -16.34 -3.52 22.86
C VAL A 549 -17.23 -3.52 21.62
N ALA A 550 -16.84 -2.80 20.57
CA ALA A 550 -17.52 -2.71 19.29
C ALA A 550 -16.51 -2.53 18.13
N ALA A 551 -16.96 -2.75 16.89
CA ALA A 551 -16.20 -2.44 15.68
C ALA A 551 -17.07 -1.66 14.71
N LEU A 552 -16.52 -0.64 14.03
CA LEU A 552 -17.25 0.08 12.97
C LEU A 552 -17.45 -0.79 11.74
N ASN A 553 -16.41 -1.51 11.33
CA ASN A 553 -16.41 -2.38 10.16
C ASN A 553 -15.59 -3.64 10.49
N PRO A 554 -16.24 -4.76 10.84
CA PRO A 554 -15.55 -6.01 11.16
C PRO A 554 -14.88 -6.63 9.92
N SER A 555 -13.93 -7.53 10.15
CA SER A 555 -13.29 -8.35 9.11
C SER A 555 -14.29 -9.20 8.30
N THR A 556 -15.49 -9.42 8.84
CA THR A 556 -16.65 -10.05 8.19
C THR A 556 -17.77 -9.01 8.01
N PRO A 557 -17.75 -8.20 6.94
CA PRO A 557 -18.51 -6.95 6.84
C PRO A 557 -20.04 -7.13 6.82
N ALA A 558 -20.54 -8.32 6.49
CA ALA A 558 -21.98 -8.61 6.41
C ALA A 558 -22.73 -8.44 7.75
N PHE A 559 -21.99 -8.33 8.86
CA PHE A 559 -22.54 -8.16 10.20
C PHE A 559 -22.08 -6.84 10.84
N ALA A 560 -21.70 -5.84 10.03
CA ALA A 560 -21.33 -4.53 10.55
C ALA A 560 -22.57 -3.81 11.13
N PRO A 561 -22.51 -3.25 12.34
CA PRO A 561 -23.61 -2.49 12.90
C PRO A 561 -23.83 -1.21 12.10
N SER A 562 -25.09 -0.77 12.00
CA SER A 562 -25.32 0.61 11.61
C SER A 562 -24.70 1.54 12.67
N PRO A 563 -23.94 2.59 12.28
CA PRO A 563 -23.38 3.55 13.22
C PRO A 563 -24.42 4.16 14.18
N ALA A 564 -25.66 4.37 13.70
CA ALA A 564 -26.75 4.90 14.50
C ALA A 564 -27.26 3.91 15.56
N ALA A 565 -27.36 2.61 15.23
CA ALA A 565 -27.75 1.59 16.20
C ALA A 565 -26.70 1.44 17.31
N LEU A 566 -25.41 1.53 16.96
CA LEU A 566 -24.33 1.53 17.95
C LEU A 566 -24.47 2.70 18.93
N VAL A 567 -24.75 3.91 18.44
CA VAL A 567 -25.02 5.08 19.29
C VAL A 567 -26.18 4.83 20.25
N GLU A 568 -27.29 4.29 19.75
CA GLU A 568 -28.46 4.00 20.58
C GLU A 568 -28.15 2.99 21.69
N ASP A 569 -27.47 1.90 21.37
CA ASP A 569 -27.09 0.86 22.33
C ASP A 569 -26.13 1.39 23.41
N VAL A 570 -25.18 2.24 23.03
CA VAL A 570 -24.27 2.90 23.98
C VAL A 570 -25.05 3.86 24.88
N LEU A 571 -25.89 4.74 24.33
CA LEU A 571 -26.67 5.69 25.12
C LEU A 571 -27.66 5.00 26.07
N ARG A 572 -28.26 3.88 25.64
CA ARG A 572 -29.11 3.05 26.50
C ARG A 572 -28.31 2.52 27.70
N SER A 573 -27.10 2.03 27.45
CA SER A 573 -26.20 1.50 28.47
C SER A 573 -25.73 2.58 29.45
N VAL A 574 -25.35 3.76 28.93
CA VAL A 574 -24.96 4.93 29.74
C VAL A 574 -26.09 5.37 30.66
N ARG A 575 -27.35 5.38 30.20
CA ARG A 575 -28.52 5.78 31.02
C ARG A 575 -28.80 4.80 32.16
N THR A 576 -28.47 3.53 31.99
CA THR A 576 -28.63 2.51 33.02
C THR A 576 -27.46 2.44 34.01
N HIS A 577 -26.34 3.12 33.69
CA HIS A 577 -25.17 3.18 34.54
C HIS A 577 -25.39 4.08 35.74
N LYS A 578 -24.86 3.71 36.91
CA LYS A 578 -25.11 4.45 38.15
C LYS A 578 -24.37 5.80 38.12
N ARG A 579 -25.11 6.87 38.42
CA ARG A 579 -24.55 8.20 38.58
C ARG A 579 -23.56 8.21 39.75
N GLY A 580 -22.30 8.54 39.48
CA GLY A 580 -21.26 8.57 40.52
C GLY A 580 -20.19 7.48 40.36
N ASP A 581 -20.40 6.47 39.54
CA ASP A 581 -19.39 5.44 39.22
C ASP A 581 -18.38 5.94 38.17
N THR A 582 -17.32 5.16 37.90
CA THR A 582 -16.39 5.39 36.78
C THR A 582 -17.20 5.48 35.48
N PRO A 583 -16.85 6.36 34.51
CA PRO A 583 -17.62 6.50 33.28
C PRO A 583 -17.81 5.17 32.55
N PHE A 584 -18.87 5.01 31.77
CA PHE A 584 -18.99 3.85 30.88
C PHE A 584 -17.85 3.87 29.86
N ALA A 585 -17.24 2.74 29.50
CA ALA A 585 -16.21 2.66 28.47
C ALA A 585 -16.76 2.05 27.18
N LEU A 586 -16.59 2.75 26.06
CA LEU A 586 -16.74 2.20 24.72
C LEU A 586 -15.36 2.02 24.09
N ILE A 587 -14.99 0.77 23.79
CA ILE A 587 -13.80 0.44 22.99
C ILE A 587 -14.26 0.15 21.58
N LEU A 588 -13.86 0.98 20.62
CA LEU A 588 -14.31 0.93 19.24
C LEU A 588 -13.13 0.69 18.29
N ASP A 589 -13.14 -0.45 17.59
CA ASP A 589 -12.23 -0.66 16.46
C ASP A 589 -12.70 0.16 15.24
N THR A 590 -11.79 1.00 14.75
CA THR A 590 -11.95 1.92 13.63
C THR A 590 -10.98 1.61 12.48
N THR A 591 -10.43 0.39 12.44
CA THR A 591 -9.42 -0.02 11.45
C THR A 591 -9.88 0.14 10.01
N ILE A 592 -11.14 -0.16 9.68
CA ILE A 592 -11.67 0.12 8.33
C ILE A 592 -12.64 1.29 8.46
N GLU A 593 -12.44 2.32 7.64
CA GLU A 593 -13.27 3.52 7.61
C GLU A 593 -13.78 3.72 6.19
N ILE A 594 -15.08 3.98 6.06
CA ILE A 594 -15.72 4.21 4.77
C ILE A 594 -15.73 5.71 4.45
N ALA A 595 -15.34 6.06 3.23
CA ALA A 595 -15.43 7.43 2.72
C ALA A 595 -16.89 7.78 2.38
N PRO A 596 -17.43 8.92 2.83
CA PRO A 596 -18.84 9.28 2.64
C PRO A 596 -19.15 9.56 1.17
N GLU A 597 -20.05 8.79 0.53
CA GLU A 597 -20.36 8.80 -0.92
C GLU A 597 -20.31 10.19 -1.56
N THR A 598 -21.07 11.16 -1.04
CA THR A 598 -21.03 12.57 -1.47
C THR A 598 -21.47 13.49 -0.34
N GLY A 599 -20.57 14.35 0.17
CA GLY A 599 -20.91 15.43 1.12
C GLY A 599 -21.53 14.99 2.45
N GLY A 600 -21.56 13.68 2.74
CA GLY A 600 -22.16 13.10 3.93
C GLY A 600 -21.22 13.00 5.13
N ARG A 601 -21.77 12.60 6.28
CA ARG A 601 -21.00 12.35 7.50
C ARG A 601 -20.28 11.00 7.40
N THR A 602 -19.04 10.95 7.87
CA THR A 602 -18.31 9.69 8.04
C THR A 602 -18.98 8.83 9.12
N GLN A 603 -18.74 7.50 9.13
CA GLN A 603 -19.24 6.64 10.20
C GLN A 603 -18.75 7.10 11.58
N ILE A 604 -17.48 7.52 11.67
CA ILE A 604 -16.89 8.04 12.90
C ILE A 604 -17.55 9.35 13.36
N GLU A 605 -17.90 10.25 12.43
CA GLU A 605 -18.68 11.45 12.76
C GLU A 605 -20.07 11.08 13.28
N ILE A 606 -20.78 10.14 12.64
CA ILE A 606 -22.12 9.72 13.12
C ILE A 606 -22.04 9.20 14.56
N VAL A 607 -21.06 8.35 14.86
CA VAL A 607 -20.88 7.80 16.21
C VAL A 607 -20.49 8.88 17.21
N LEU A 608 -19.46 9.66 16.91
CA LEU A 608 -18.95 10.64 17.87
C LEU A 608 -19.90 11.83 18.07
N ASP A 609 -20.59 12.28 17.02
CA ASP A 609 -21.64 13.31 17.14
C ASP A 609 -22.79 12.83 18.04
N GLY A 610 -23.23 11.58 17.86
CA GLY A 610 -24.29 10.98 18.68
C GLY A 610 -23.91 10.77 20.15
N LEU A 611 -22.61 10.63 20.45
CA LEU A 611 -22.09 10.35 21.80
C LEU A 611 -21.49 11.57 22.51
N LYS A 612 -21.26 12.68 21.81
CA LYS A 612 -20.50 13.83 22.31
C LYS A 612 -20.98 14.38 23.66
N GLU A 613 -22.29 14.44 23.88
CA GLU A 613 -22.85 14.97 25.13
C GLU A 613 -22.60 14.03 26.32
N ALA A 614 -22.61 12.71 26.08
CA ALA A 614 -22.29 11.73 27.12
C ALA A 614 -20.80 11.78 27.50
N VAL A 615 -19.93 12.01 26.51
CA VAL A 615 -18.49 12.20 26.73
C VAL A 615 -18.23 13.50 27.50
N ALA A 616 -18.78 14.63 27.05
CA ALA A 616 -18.62 15.93 27.70
C ALA A 616 -19.16 15.95 29.14
N ALA A 617 -20.26 15.24 29.41
CA ALA A 617 -20.82 15.11 30.76
C ALA A 617 -20.00 14.21 31.70
N GLY A 618 -18.92 13.57 31.21
CA GLY A 618 -18.12 12.62 31.99
C GLY A 618 -18.84 11.32 32.30
N ALA A 619 -19.90 10.98 31.55
CA ALA A 619 -20.65 9.74 31.70
C ALA A 619 -20.10 8.61 30.81
N LEU A 620 -19.30 8.96 29.79
CA LEU A 620 -18.74 8.04 28.80
C LEU A 620 -17.27 8.36 28.52
N GLU A 621 -16.45 7.31 28.42
CA GLU A 621 -15.11 7.30 27.84
C GLU A 621 -15.16 6.52 26.53
N VAL A 622 -14.53 7.05 25.49
CA VAL A 622 -14.42 6.38 24.19
C VAL A 622 -12.96 6.11 23.87
N PHE A 623 -12.62 4.84 23.68
CA PHE A 623 -11.32 4.38 23.18
C PHE A 623 -11.46 4.01 21.71
N LEU A 624 -10.95 4.86 20.82
CA LEU A 624 -10.84 4.58 19.40
C LEU A 624 -9.54 3.81 19.17
N CYS A 625 -9.67 2.56 18.74
CA CYS A 625 -8.54 1.71 18.40
C CYS A 625 -8.45 1.66 16.87
N LYS A 626 -7.28 1.94 16.29
CA LYS A 626 -7.07 1.85 14.84
C LYS A 626 -5.84 1.01 14.55
N SER A 627 -5.97 -0.01 13.70
CA SER A 627 -4.83 -0.71 13.14
C SER A 627 -4.30 0.04 11.92
N PHE A 628 -2.99 0.29 11.90
CA PHE A 628 -2.31 0.81 10.72
C PHE A 628 -1.86 -0.32 9.76
N GLN A 629 -2.36 -1.54 9.94
CA GLN A 629 -2.12 -2.65 9.02
C GLN A 629 -2.71 -2.45 7.61
N LYS A 630 -3.69 -1.55 7.46
CA LYS A 630 -4.19 -1.11 6.15
C LYS A 630 -3.23 -0.21 5.37
N TYR A 631 -2.13 0.24 5.96
CA TYR A 631 -1.14 1.07 5.26
C TYR A 631 -0.31 0.30 4.24
N ALA A 632 -0.47 -1.02 4.13
CA ALA A 632 0.00 -1.70 2.92
C ALA A 632 -0.70 -1.18 1.65
N SER A 633 -1.84 -0.50 1.80
CA SER A 633 -2.51 0.27 0.74
C SER A 633 -1.76 1.52 0.31
N PHE A 634 -0.83 1.99 1.14
CA PHE A 634 0.10 3.03 0.75
C PHE A 634 1.31 2.48 -0.01
N GLY A 635 1.39 1.16 -0.25
CA GLY A 635 2.56 0.51 -0.85
C GLY A 635 3.63 0.10 0.15
N THR A 636 3.34 0.22 1.45
CA THR A 636 4.24 -0.28 2.51
C THR A 636 4.07 -1.80 2.71
N GLY A 637 5.07 -2.45 3.33
CA GLY A 637 4.87 -3.78 3.91
C GLY A 637 3.83 -3.75 5.05
N LYS A 638 3.54 -4.87 5.70
CA LYS A 638 2.69 -4.88 6.89
C LYS A 638 3.34 -4.09 8.03
N VAL A 639 3.01 -2.81 8.15
CA VAL A 639 3.44 -1.99 9.28
C VAL A 639 2.66 -2.42 10.52
N ALA A 640 3.37 -3.06 11.45
CA ALA A 640 2.82 -3.37 12.77
C ALA A 640 2.85 -2.10 13.62
N ALA A 641 1.80 -1.31 13.50
CA ALA A 641 1.52 -0.15 14.32
C ALA A 641 0.00 0.03 14.50
N GLY A 642 -0.41 0.73 15.55
CA GLY A 642 -1.80 1.09 15.79
C GLY A 642 -1.93 2.39 16.57
N ASP A 643 -3.14 2.89 16.67
CA ASP A 643 -3.50 4.05 17.47
C ASP A 643 -4.44 3.65 18.59
N LEU A 644 -4.20 4.21 19.77
CA LEU A 644 -5.16 4.29 20.85
C LEU A 644 -5.49 5.76 21.11
N THR A 645 -6.66 6.21 20.64
CA THR A 645 -7.19 7.54 20.96
C THR A 645 -8.26 7.45 22.03
N MET A 646 -8.05 8.12 23.17
CA MET A 646 -9.02 8.25 24.25
C MET A 646 -9.73 9.61 24.19
N LEU A 647 -11.06 9.60 24.24
CA LEU A 647 -11.91 10.76 24.43
C LEU A 647 -12.59 10.68 25.80
N SER A 648 -12.44 11.72 26.60
CA SER A 648 -13.06 11.82 27.93
C SER A 648 -13.40 13.26 28.27
N ALA A 649 -14.29 13.47 29.25
CA ALA A 649 -14.52 14.80 29.78
C ALA A 649 -13.20 15.40 30.31
N LYS A 650 -12.97 16.66 29.94
CA LYS A 650 -11.83 17.44 30.42
C LYS A 650 -11.89 17.56 31.93
N ASP A 651 -10.72 17.45 32.57
CA ASP A 651 -10.55 17.55 34.03
C ASP A 651 -11.39 16.54 34.84
N ASN A 652 -11.92 15.48 34.20
CA ASN A 652 -12.65 14.43 34.91
C ASN A 652 -11.67 13.60 35.75
N PRO A 653 -11.74 13.65 37.10
CA PRO A 653 -10.80 12.94 37.97
C PRO A 653 -10.88 11.41 37.80
N LYS A 654 -12.04 10.89 37.37
CA LYS A 654 -12.25 9.45 37.17
C LYS A 654 -11.55 8.90 35.93
N SER A 655 -11.23 9.76 34.97
CA SER A 655 -10.55 9.40 33.73
C SER A 655 -9.03 9.60 33.81
N VAL A 656 -8.53 10.23 34.88
CA VAL A 656 -7.09 10.53 35.06
C VAL A 656 -6.23 9.28 35.04
N LEU A 657 -6.67 8.21 35.72
CA LEU A 657 -5.92 6.95 35.74
C LEU A 657 -5.81 6.34 34.34
N ALA A 658 -6.92 6.33 33.59
CA ALA A 658 -6.94 5.77 32.24
C ALA A 658 -6.01 6.55 31.28
N ARG A 659 -6.01 7.88 31.36
CA ARG A 659 -5.09 8.74 30.60
C ARG A 659 -3.63 8.52 30.99
N ALA A 660 -3.33 8.48 32.29
CA ALA A 660 -1.99 8.23 32.79
C ALA A 660 -1.45 6.87 32.32
N GLU A 661 -2.28 5.82 32.34
CA GLU A 661 -1.87 4.50 31.87
C GLU A 661 -1.60 4.46 30.35
N ALA A 662 -2.41 5.13 29.54
CA ALA A 662 -2.16 5.25 28.10
C ALA A 662 -0.86 6.02 27.82
N MET A 663 -0.60 7.11 28.56
CA MET A 663 0.61 7.93 28.42
C MET A 663 1.87 7.17 28.87
N LEU A 664 1.81 6.43 29.96
CA LEU A 664 2.94 5.61 30.42
C LEU A 664 3.30 4.53 29.39
N GLN A 665 2.30 3.90 28.76
CA GLN A 665 2.53 2.96 27.67
C GLN A 665 3.27 3.62 26.49
N ASP A 666 2.84 4.81 26.05
CA ASP A 666 3.49 5.57 24.95
C ASP A 666 4.96 5.86 25.27
N ILE A 667 5.23 6.38 26.48
CA ILE A 667 6.59 6.74 26.94
C ILE A 667 7.50 5.51 27.03
N GLU A 668 6.99 4.39 27.53
CA GLU A 668 7.78 3.15 27.67
C GLU A 668 8.11 2.51 26.31
N LEU A 669 7.21 2.66 25.33
CA LEU A 669 7.43 2.14 23.99
C LEU A 669 8.33 3.06 23.14
N ASP A 670 8.21 4.39 23.32
CA ASP A 670 8.89 5.43 22.53
C ASP A 670 8.87 5.18 21.01
N LEU A 671 7.74 4.66 20.50
CA LEU A 671 7.68 4.19 19.12
C LEU A 671 7.95 5.33 18.13
N ALA A 672 7.48 6.54 18.41
CA ALA A 672 7.64 7.67 17.50
C ALA A 672 9.12 7.95 17.18
N GLY A 673 10.07 7.65 18.07
CA GLY A 673 11.50 7.79 17.81
C GLY A 673 12.08 6.76 16.82
N HIS A 674 11.35 5.69 16.52
CA HIS A 674 11.82 4.59 15.68
C HIS A 674 11.70 4.91 14.20
N ASP A 675 12.64 4.44 13.38
CA ASP A 675 12.71 4.69 11.93
C ASP A 675 11.38 4.47 11.20
N GLU A 676 10.70 3.38 11.56
CA GLU A 676 9.46 2.99 10.88
C GLU A 676 8.26 3.79 11.36
N ALA A 677 8.27 4.23 12.61
CA ALA A 677 7.25 5.14 13.10
C ALA A 677 7.39 6.54 12.47
N GLN A 678 8.60 6.95 12.07
CA GLN A 678 8.78 8.17 11.28
C GLN A 678 7.95 8.10 10.00
N LEU A 679 7.99 6.96 9.30
CA LEU A 679 7.16 6.72 8.12
C LEU A 679 5.67 6.71 8.47
N VAL A 680 5.25 6.08 9.56
CA VAL A 680 3.84 6.08 10.00
C VAL A 680 3.34 7.50 10.26
N VAL A 681 4.08 8.29 11.04
CA VAL A 681 3.71 9.68 11.34
C VAL A 681 3.69 10.52 10.06
N HIS A 682 4.66 10.32 9.17
CA HIS A 682 4.69 10.96 7.85
C HIS A 682 3.42 10.67 7.03
N MET A 683 3.07 9.38 6.90
CA MET A 683 1.88 8.95 6.18
C MET A 683 0.58 9.47 6.80
N LEU A 684 0.50 9.54 8.13
CA LEU A 684 -0.65 10.12 8.82
C LEU A 684 -0.74 11.63 8.54
N LYS A 685 0.37 12.34 8.70
CA LYS A 685 0.40 13.80 8.58
C LYS A 685 0.06 14.27 7.17
N HIS A 686 0.62 13.60 6.17
CA HIS A 686 0.52 14.03 4.77
C HIS A 686 -0.47 13.21 3.94
N GLY A 687 -0.71 11.94 4.29
CA GLY A 687 -1.50 11.00 3.47
C GLY A 687 -2.88 10.59 4.03
N HIS A 688 -3.30 11.02 5.23
CA HIS A 688 -4.59 10.58 5.82
C HIS A 688 -5.85 10.86 4.98
N ARG A 689 -5.77 11.81 4.02
CA ARG A 689 -6.87 12.10 3.07
C ARG A 689 -6.86 11.10 1.92
N ASP A 690 -5.68 10.79 1.41
CA ASP A 690 -5.49 9.82 0.33
C ASP A 690 -5.89 8.43 0.79
N GLU A 691 -5.71 8.11 2.07
CA GLU A 691 -6.24 6.88 2.69
C GLU A 691 -7.71 6.64 2.31
N LEU A 692 -8.58 7.63 2.50
CA LEU A 692 -10.02 7.49 2.23
C LEU A 692 -10.31 7.44 0.73
N ALA A 693 -9.53 8.15 -0.10
CA ALA A 693 -9.65 8.09 -1.55
C ALA A 693 -9.24 6.72 -2.10
N LEU A 694 -8.16 6.14 -1.56
CA LEU A 694 -7.69 4.79 -1.88
C LEU A 694 -8.74 3.74 -1.48
N MET A 695 -9.32 3.84 -0.28
CA MET A 695 -10.41 2.96 0.16
C MET A 695 -11.61 3.03 -0.78
N ARG A 696 -12.05 4.24 -1.15
CA ARG A 696 -13.18 4.43 -2.08
C ARG A 696 -12.93 3.80 -3.44
N SER A 697 -11.77 4.08 -4.03
CA SER A 697 -11.43 3.55 -5.35
C SER A 697 -11.34 2.01 -5.32
N SER A 698 -10.74 1.45 -4.27
CA SER A 698 -10.67 0.01 -4.07
C SER A 698 -12.04 -0.62 -3.82
N ALA A 699 -12.94 0.05 -3.10
CA ALA A 699 -14.33 -0.39 -2.92
C ALA A 699 -15.10 -0.47 -4.24
N GLY A 700 -14.87 0.46 -5.16
CA GLY A 700 -15.41 0.35 -6.52
C GLY A 700 -14.92 -0.89 -7.28
N ASN A 701 -13.69 -1.35 -7.03
CA ASN A 701 -13.21 -2.63 -7.55
C ASN A 701 -13.85 -3.84 -6.86
N ALA A 702 -14.04 -3.80 -5.53
CA ALA A 702 -14.76 -4.83 -4.79
C ALA A 702 -16.20 -5.00 -5.30
N GLU A 703 -16.92 -3.90 -5.51
CA GLU A 703 -18.27 -3.90 -6.07
C GLU A 703 -18.30 -4.48 -7.49
N PHE A 704 -17.35 -4.10 -8.34
CA PHE A 704 -17.25 -4.63 -9.70
C PHE A 704 -16.96 -6.13 -9.71
N VAL A 705 -16.07 -6.60 -8.84
CA VAL A 705 -15.80 -8.04 -8.71
C VAL A 705 -17.06 -8.75 -8.20
N ASP A 706 -17.77 -8.20 -7.21
CA ASP A 706 -18.99 -8.79 -6.66
C ASP A 706 -20.10 -8.92 -7.70
N ARG A 707 -20.33 -7.88 -8.51
CA ARG A 707 -21.44 -7.83 -9.45
C ARG A 707 -21.16 -8.52 -10.77
N PHE A 708 -19.94 -8.39 -11.30
CA PHE A 708 -19.63 -8.81 -12.67
C PHE A 708 -18.70 -10.02 -12.75
N CYS A 709 -17.66 -10.09 -11.92
CA CYS A 709 -16.64 -11.16 -12.06
C CYS A 709 -16.98 -12.41 -11.25
N TRP A 710 -17.61 -12.24 -10.09
CA TRP A 710 -17.95 -13.32 -9.18
C TRP A 710 -19.28 -13.05 -8.47
N PRO A 711 -20.38 -13.09 -9.26
CA PRO A 711 -21.73 -12.97 -8.71
C PRO A 711 -22.06 -14.17 -7.83
N ILE A 712 -22.63 -13.90 -6.65
CA ILE A 712 -23.12 -14.92 -5.71
C ILE A 712 -24.62 -14.74 -5.48
N ASP A 713 -25.30 -15.82 -5.09
CA ASP A 713 -26.62 -15.68 -4.48
C ASP A 713 -26.46 -15.04 -3.10
N LYS A 714 -26.98 -13.82 -2.94
CA LYS A 714 -26.88 -13.03 -1.69
C LYS A 714 -27.54 -13.70 -0.49
N SER A 715 -28.44 -14.66 -0.72
CA SER A 715 -29.10 -15.44 0.33
C SER A 715 -28.31 -16.69 0.75
N ASP A 716 -27.36 -17.15 -0.08
CA ASP A 716 -26.57 -18.35 0.18
C ASP A 716 -25.17 -18.02 0.72
N LEU A 717 -25.07 -17.93 2.05
CA LEU A 717 -23.79 -17.68 2.73
C LEU A 717 -22.72 -18.74 2.44
N ARG A 718 -23.07 -19.92 1.89
CA ARG A 718 -22.08 -20.92 1.45
C ARG A 718 -21.33 -20.53 0.18
N GLN A 719 -21.69 -19.42 -0.46
CA GLN A 719 -20.99 -18.85 -1.62
C GLN A 719 -20.12 -17.64 -1.25
N GLY A 720 -20.36 -17.06 -0.07
CA GLY A 720 -19.66 -15.88 0.43
C GLY A 720 -20.63 -14.91 1.08
N THR A 721 -20.20 -13.67 1.27
CA THR A 721 -21.08 -12.61 1.77
C THR A 721 -21.38 -11.59 0.67
N PRO A 722 -22.56 -10.95 0.69
CA PRO A 722 -22.83 -9.79 -0.16
C PRO A 722 -21.76 -8.72 0.05
N TYR A 723 -21.40 -8.03 -1.03
CA TYR A 723 -20.60 -6.81 -0.93
C TYR A 723 -21.32 -5.76 -0.07
N VAL A 724 -20.55 -5.09 0.77
CA VAL A 724 -21.01 -3.97 1.60
C VAL A 724 -20.44 -2.69 1.01
N GLU A 725 -21.34 -1.76 0.72
CA GLU A 725 -21.01 -0.50 0.05
C GLU A 725 -19.89 0.26 0.76
N GLY A 726 -18.91 0.71 -0.03
CA GLY A 726 -17.77 1.49 0.44
C GLY A 726 -16.67 0.68 1.14
N ILE A 727 -16.83 -0.63 1.32
CA ILE A 727 -15.81 -1.48 1.93
C ILE A 727 -14.95 -2.15 0.84
N PRO A 728 -13.61 -2.00 0.82
CA PRO A 728 -12.72 -2.51 -0.24
C PRO A 728 -12.42 -4.02 -0.15
N LEU A 729 -13.40 -4.82 0.26
CA LEU A 729 -13.22 -6.25 0.45
C LEU A 729 -14.49 -7.04 0.17
N ILE A 730 -14.29 -8.28 -0.25
CA ILE A 730 -15.35 -9.27 -0.41
C ILE A 730 -14.94 -10.57 0.26
N LEU A 731 -15.93 -11.28 0.81
CA LEU A 731 -15.75 -12.65 1.30
C LEU A 731 -16.32 -13.62 0.29
N ARG A 732 -15.53 -14.61 -0.06
CA ARG A 732 -15.89 -15.62 -1.04
C ARG A 732 -15.54 -17.01 -0.58
N THR A 733 -16.33 -17.96 -1.05
CA THR A 733 -16.04 -19.38 -0.88
C THR A 733 -16.57 -20.15 -2.08
N THR A 734 -16.25 -21.43 -2.14
CA THR A 734 -16.82 -22.36 -3.11
C THR A 734 -17.87 -23.22 -2.40
N PRO A 735 -18.82 -23.83 -3.12
CA PRO A 735 -19.76 -24.79 -2.55
C PRO A 735 -19.10 -25.98 -1.83
N THR A 736 -17.81 -26.24 -2.07
CA THR A 736 -17.02 -27.29 -1.41
C THR A 736 -16.22 -26.79 -0.19
N GLY A 737 -16.11 -25.47 0.02
CA GLY A 737 -15.36 -24.88 1.14
C GLY A 737 -13.84 -24.79 0.95
N ASP A 738 -13.30 -25.19 -0.21
CA ASP A 738 -11.87 -25.28 -0.49
C ASP A 738 -11.29 -24.06 -1.22
N ALA A 739 -11.96 -22.89 -1.13
CA ALA A 739 -11.54 -21.69 -1.84
C ALA A 739 -10.09 -21.29 -1.56
N ASP A 740 -9.60 -21.43 -0.32
CA ASP A 740 -8.21 -21.11 0.04
C ASP A 740 -7.19 -22.03 -0.69
N ALA A 741 -7.47 -23.33 -0.78
CA ALA A 741 -6.58 -24.28 -1.47
C ALA A 741 -6.49 -23.97 -2.97
N LEU A 742 -7.59 -23.53 -3.59
CA LEU A 742 -7.62 -23.11 -4.98
C LEU A 742 -6.94 -21.75 -5.18
N PHE A 743 -7.17 -20.79 -4.28
CA PHE A 743 -6.52 -19.47 -4.32
C PHE A 743 -5.00 -19.57 -4.18
N GLN A 744 -4.48 -20.53 -3.42
CA GLN A 744 -3.04 -20.82 -3.33
C GLN A 744 -2.42 -21.27 -4.66
N ARG A 745 -3.22 -21.69 -5.64
CA ARG A 745 -2.75 -22.02 -7.00
C ARG A 745 -2.84 -20.82 -7.96
N LEU A 746 -3.51 -19.73 -7.57
CA LEU A 746 -3.71 -18.57 -8.44
C LEU A 746 -2.44 -17.72 -8.54
N ALA A 747 -1.81 -17.72 -9.72
CA ALA A 747 -0.52 -17.06 -9.94
C ALA A 747 -0.60 -15.53 -10.07
N LEU A 748 -1.81 -14.94 -10.08
CA LEU A 748 -2.03 -13.52 -10.39
C LEU A 748 -2.45 -12.67 -9.17
N ILE A 749 -2.74 -13.28 -8.02
CA ILE A 749 -3.20 -12.57 -6.82
C ILE A 749 -2.24 -12.87 -5.67
N ASP A 750 -1.79 -11.82 -4.97
CA ASP A 750 -0.84 -11.97 -3.86
C ASP A 750 -1.56 -12.49 -2.60
N LYS A 751 -1.04 -13.57 -2.01
CA LYS A 751 -1.45 -14.00 -0.65
C LYS A 751 -0.82 -13.06 0.37
N ARG A 752 -1.65 -12.43 1.20
CA ARG A 752 -1.19 -11.59 2.33
C ARG A 752 -1.93 -11.97 3.61
N ASP A 753 -1.31 -11.71 4.75
CA ASP A 753 -1.90 -11.90 6.08
C ASP A 753 -2.51 -10.58 6.64
N SER A 754 -2.74 -9.59 5.77
CA SER A 754 -3.14 -8.23 6.13
C SER A 754 -3.96 -7.55 5.01
N PHE A 755 -4.52 -6.37 5.30
CA PHE A 755 -5.20 -5.51 4.34
C PHE A 755 -4.18 -4.82 3.41
N SER A 756 -4.25 -5.09 2.12
CA SER A 756 -3.51 -4.36 1.08
C SER A 756 -4.50 -3.96 -0.01
N PHE A 757 -4.67 -2.65 -0.19
CA PHE A 757 -5.53 -2.08 -1.23
C PHE A 757 -4.74 -1.34 -2.30
N LEU A 758 -3.40 -1.33 -2.25
CA LEU A 758 -2.63 -0.83 -3.39
C LEU A 758 -2.77 -1.82 -4.55
N ARG A 759 -2.57 -3.10 -4.25
CA ARG A 759 -2.84 -4.22 -5.16
C ARG A 759 -3.80 -5.20 -4.56
N THR A 760 -4.47 -5.91 -5.46
CA THR A 760 -5.39 -6.97 -5.11
C THR A 760 -4.64 -8.10 -4.42
N SER A 761 -5.12 -8.45 -3.23
CA SER A 761 -4.55 -9.47 -2.37
C SER A 761 -5.63 -10.32 -1.75
N TYR A 762 -5.26 -11.49 -1.22
CA TYR A 762 -6.20 -12.34 -0.51
C TYR A 762 -5.64 -12.90 0.80
N VAL A 763 -6.54 -13.17 1.73
CA VAL A 763 -6.28 -13.89 2.99
C VAL A 763 -7.20 -15.09 3.03
N GLY A 764 -6.62 -16.29 3.13
CA GLY A 764 -7.36 -17.55 3.25
C GLY A 764 -7.59 -17.97 4.70
N GLY A 765 -8.52 -18.90 4.90
CA GLY A 765 -8.72 -19.55 6.19
C GLY A 765 -9.59 -18.77 7.17
N ILE A 766 -10.34 -17.77 6.70
CA ILE A 766 -11.26 -16.97 7.51
C ILE A 766 -12.44 -17.86 7.92
N PRO A 767 -12.81 -17.95 9.21
CA PRO A 767 -14.00 -18.68 9.62
C PRO A 767 -15.25 -18.20 8.87
N SER A 768 -16.09 -19.12 8.41
CA SER A 768 -17.37 -18.74 7.79
C SER A 768 -18.34 -18.21 8.85
N ALA A 769 -18.94 -17.07 8.54
CA ALA A 769 -19.90 -16.43 9.41
C ALA A 769 -21.32 -17.02 9.27
N GLY A 770 -22.20 -16.74 10.23
CA GLY A 770 -23.61 -17.15 10.18
C GLY A 770 -23.87 -18.64 10.45
N GLY A 771 -22.93 -19.36 11.09
CA GLY A 771 -23.10 -20.77 11.45
C GLY A 771 -22.92 -21.75 10.28
N VAL A 772 -22.47 -21.27 9.12
CA VAL A 772 -22.12 -22.11 7.97
C VAL A 772 -20.82 -22.86 8.25
N PRO A 773 -20.71 -24.18 8.00
CA PRO A 773 -19.43 -24.89 8.04
C PRO A 773 -18.55 -24.51 6.84
N GLY A 774 -17.29 -24.15 7.07
CA GLY A 774 -16.33 -23.86 6.01
C GLY A 774 -15.31 -22.79 6.38
N LYS A 775 -14.52 -22.37 5.38
CA LYS A 775 -13.65 -21.20 5.48
C LYS A 775 -13.87 -20.30 4.27
N TYR A 776 -13.86 -19.00 4.49
CA TYR A 776 -13.87 -18.00 3.44
C TYR A 776 -12.44 -17.58 3.06
N VAL A 777 -12.33 -17.07 1.84
CA VAL A 777 -11.23 -16.23 1.39
C VAL A 777 -11.71 -14.79 1.44
N ARG A 778 -10.96 -13.94 2.12
CA ARG A 778 -11.13 -12.48 2.06
C ARG A 778 -10.27 -11.94 0.93
N ILE A 779 -10.90 -11.28 -0.03
CA ILE A 779 -10.23 -10.62 -1.15
C ILE A 779 -10.26 -9.13 -0.85
N ASN A 780 -9.07 -8.52 -0.81
CA ASN A 780 -8.88 -7.09 -0.71
C ASN A 780 -8.57 -6.60 -2.12
N THR A 781 -9.46 -5.81 -2.73
CA THR A 781 -9.24 -5.31 -4.10
C THR A 781 -8.28 -4.12 -4.09
N GLY A 782 -7.45 -4.03 -5.13
CA GLY A 782 -6.47 -2.96 -5.31
C GLY A 782 -6.92 -1.87 -6.29
N HIS A 783 -5.94 -1.14 -6.84
CA HIS A 783 -6.15 -0.11 -7.88
C HIS A 783 -5.78 -0.59 -9.29
N GLU A 784 -5.73 -1.91 -9.53
CA GLU A 784 -5.62 -2.39 -10.90
C GLU A 784 -6.86 -1.99 -11.72
N SER A 785 -6.71 -1.98 -13.05
CA SER A 785 -7.80 -1.68 -13.96
C SER A 785 -8.93 -2.73 -13.86
N LYS A 786 -10.14 -2.36 -14.27
CA LYS A 786 -11.27 -3.30 -14.37
C LYS A 786 -10.95 -4.50 -15.27
N ALA A 787 -10.17 -4.27 -16.33
CA ALA A 787 -9.63 -5.33 -17.19
C ALA A 787 -8.80 -6.37 -16.40
N ALA A 788 -7.92 -5.91 -15.51
CA ALA A 788 -7.17 -6.80 -14.62
C ALA A 788 -8.09 -7.55 -13.64
N MET A 789 -9.11 -6.89 -13.08
CA MET A 789 -10.09 -7.54 -12.20
C MET A 789 -10.82 -8.69 -12.92
N VAL A 790 -11.21 -8.48 -14.19
CA VAL A 790 -11.81 -9.54 -15.03
C VAL A 790 -10.84 -10.70 -15.21
N GLU A 791 -9.58 -10.40 -15.56
CA GLU A 791 -8.55 -11.43 -15.74
C GLU A 791 -8.32 -12.27 -14.48
N TYR A 792 -8.33 -11.63 -13.31
CA TYR A 792 -8.09 -12.28 -12.03
C TYR A 792 -9.27 -13.14 -11.56
N PHE A 793 -10.51 -12.67 -11.72
CA PHE A 793 -11.66 -13.25 -11.02
C PHE A 793 -12.73 -13.87 -11.90
N TYR A 794 -12.88 -13.44 -13.16
CA TYR A 794 -14.06 -13.77 -13.94
C TYR A 794 -14.23 -15.28 -14.15
N ALA A 795 -13.21 -15.96 -14.69
CA ALA A 795 -13.29 -17.40 -14.92
C ALA A 795 -13.46 -18.18 -13.62
N PHE A 796 -12.70 -17.81 -12.58
CA PHE A 796 -12.80 -18.44 -11.27
C PHE A 796 -14.23 -18.32 -10.71
N GLY A 797 -14.76 -17.10 -10.66
CA GLY A 797 -16.05 -16.80 -10.05
C GLY A 797 -17.20 -17.53 -10.74
N HIS A 798 -17.27 -17.42 -12.07
CA HIS A 798 -18.29 -18.08 -12.88
C HIS A 798 -18.22 -19.61 -12.82
N LEU A 799 -17.02 -20.20 -12.82
CA LEU A 799 -16.88 -21.65 -12.64
C LEU A 799 -17.22 -22.08 -11.20
N ALA A 800 -16.83 -21.31 -10.19
CA ALA A 800 -17.11 -21.60 -8.78
C ALA A 800 -18.60 -21.59 -8.44
N THR A 801 -19.36 -20.69 -9.04
CA THR A 801 -20.82 -20.62 -8.89
C THR A 801 -21.57 -21.46 -9.92
N SER A 802 -20.84 -22.09 -10.85
CA SER A 802 -21.43 -22.84 -11.98
C SER A 802 -22.37 -21.96 -12.81
N THR A 803 -22.11 -20.66 -12.90
CA THR A 803 -22.90 -19.68 -13.65
C THR A 803 -22.19 -19.38 -14.97
N PRO A 804 -22.70 -19.83 -16.13
CA PRO A 804 -22.10 -19.51 -17.42
C PRO A 804 -22.07 -18.00 -17.70
N PRO A 805 -21.15 -17.49 -18.53
CA PRO A 805 -21.17 -16.10 -18.98
C PRO A 805 -22.54 -15.69 -19.54
N GLY A 806 -23.05 -14.52 -19.13
CA GLY A 806 -24.35 -14.00 -19.54
C GLY A 806 -25.57 -14.65 -18.87
N ALA A 807 -25.39 -15.69 -18.05
CA ALA A 807 -26.47 -16.29 -17.29
C ALA A 807 -26.74 -15.51 -15.99
N THR A 808 -28.02 -15.34 -15.65
CA THR A 808 -28.45 -14.72 -14.38
C THR A 808 -28.57 -15.72 -13.23
N GLU A 809 -28.61 -17.02 -13.53
CA GLU A 809 -28.75 -18.11 -12.57
C GLU A 809 -27.69 -19.20 -12.77
N PRO A 810 -27.29 -19.92 -11.70
CA PRO A 810 -26.41 -21.08 -11.80
C PRO A 810 -26.97 -22.20 -12.68
N SER A 811 -26.09 -22.88 -13.40
CA SER A 811 -26.42 -24.13 -14.10
C SER A 811 -26.80 -25.22 -13.10
N THR A 812 -27.72 -26.10 -13.52
CA THR A 812 -28.06 -27.32 -12.75
C THR A 812 -26.88 -28.28 -12.63
N THR A 813 -25.92 -28.20 -13.57
CA THR A 813 -24.70 -29.02 -13.54
C THR A 813 -23.60 -28.28 -12.79
N ARG A 814 -23.23 -28.79 -11.61
CA ARG A 814 -22.13 -28.23 -10.82
C ARG A 814 -20.78 -28.50 -11.47
N VAL A 815 -19.99 -27.44 -11.63
CA VAL A 815 -18.60 -27.53 -12.05
C VAL A 815 -17.73 -27.94 -10.87
N ARG A 816 -16.86 -28.94 -11.08
CA ARG A 816 -15.81 -29.30 -10.12
C ARG A 816 -14.56 -28.50 -10.45
N LEU A 817 -14.04 -27.78 -9.44
CA LEU A 817 -12.82 -26.98 -9.59
C LEU A 817 -11.54 -27.77 -9.29
N ASP A 818 -11.61 -28.89 -8.55
CA ASP A 818 -10.44 -29.74 -8.29
C ASP A 818 -10.78 -31.24 -8.49
N PRO A 819 -10.33 -31.87 -9.59
CA PRO A 819 -9.70 -31.24 -10.76
C PRO A 819 -10.73 -30.54 -11.67
N LEU A 820 -10.37 -29.38 -12.21
CA LEU A 820 -11.08 -28.74 -13.31
C LEU A 820 -10.83 -29.50 -14.62
N THR A 821 -11.86 -29.70 -15.44
CA THR A 821 -11.74 -30.31 -16.77
C THR A 821 -11.70 -29.26 -17.87
N ILE A 822 -10.97 -29.54 -18.95
CA ILE A 822 -10.94 -28.64 -20.11
C ILE A 822 -12.32 -28.50 -20.78
N ASP A 823 -13.15 -29.53 -20.72
CA ASP A 823 -14.51 -29.50 -21.27
C ASP A 823 -15.40 -28.48 -20.56
N SER A 824 -15.25 -28.33 -19.23
CA SER A 824 -15.95 -27.29 -18.47
C SER A 824 -15.53 -25.89 -18.93
N VAL A 825 -14.25 -25.69 -19.22
CA VAL A 825 -13.71 -24.42 -19.74
C VAL A 825 -14.27 -24.13 -21.14
N HIS A 826 -14.26 -25.12 -22.05
CA HIS A 826 -14.81 -24.98 -23.39
C HIS A 826 -16.32 -24.68 -23.37
N ALA A 827 -17.08 -25.33 -22.49
CA ALA A 827 -18.52 -25.06 -22.34
C ALA A 827 -18.79 -23.60 -21.96
N HIS A 828 -18.01 -23.05 -21.02
CA HIS A 828 -18.13 -21.65 -20.61
C HIS A 828 -17.68 -20.68 -21.71
N LEU A 829 -16.60 -20.97 -22.43
CA LEU A 829 -16.16 -20.16 -23.57
C LEU A 829 -17.18 -20.16 -24.72
N LYS A 830 -17.88 -21.29 -24.95
CA LYS A 830 -18.99 -21.33 -25.91
C LYS A 830 -20.19 -20.49 -25.46
N ALA A 831 -20.51 -20.49 -24.17
CA ALA A 831 -21.56 -19.64 -23.62
C ALA A 831 -21.19 -18.14 -23.74
N LEU A 832 -19.91 -17.79 -23.56
CA LEU A 832 -19.39 -16.44 -23.79
C LEU A 832 -19.64 -15.95 -25.22
N ASP A 833 -19.46 -16.81 -26.22
CA ASP A 833 -19.70 -16.46 -27.62
C ASP A 833 -21.16 -16.10 -27.93
N VAL A 834 -22.11 -16.65 -27.17
CA VAL A 834 -23.52 -16.27 -27.26
C VAL A 834 -23.79 -14.98 -26.48
N ALA A 835 -23.27 -14.91 -25.25
CA ALA A 835 -23.54 -13.80 -24.34
C ALA A 835 -23.01 -12.44 -24.82
N LYS A 836 -21.91 -12.43 -25.59
CA LYS A 836 -21.33 -11.18 -26.12
C LYS A 836 -22.31 -10.40 -26.99
N GLU A 837 -23.25 -11.06 -27.68
CA GLU A 837 -24.23 -10.39 -28.54
C GLU A 837 -25.29 -9.61 -27.74
N SER A 838 -25.51 -9.97 -26.46
CA SER A 838 -26.57 -9.42 -25.62
C SER A 838 -26.08 -8.61 -24.41
N ASP A 839 -24.80 -8.71 -24.04
CA ASP A 839 -24.22 -8.04 -22.87
C ASP A 839 -23.04 -7.13 -23.27
N SER A 840 -23.23 -5.82 -23.08
CA SER A 840 -22.25 -4.79 -23.43
C SER A 840 -21.00 -4.81 -22.55
N GLN A 841 -21.10 -5.24 -21.28
CA GLN A 841 -19.94 -5.40 -20.41
C GLN A 841 -19.11 -6.61 -20.81
N ILE A 842 -19.75 -7.72 -21.18
CA ILE A 842 -19.08 -8.90 -21.75
C ILE A 842 -18.36 -8.53 -23.05
N THR A 843 -19.02 -7.81 -23.95
CA THR A 843 -18.38 -7.33 -25.20
C THR A 843 -17.18 -6.44 -24.91
N ARG A 844 -17.31 -5.50 -23.96
CA ARG A 844 -16.22 -4.60 -23.56
C ARG A 844 -15.00 -5.35 -23.05
N TYR A 845 -15.18 -6.44 -22.31
CA TYR A 845 -14.09 -7.21 -21.67
C TYR A 845 -13.85 -8.58 -22.31
N LEU A 846 -14.31 -8.81 -23.55
CA LEU A 846 -14.32 -10.14 -24.17
C LEU A 846 -12.96 -10.84 -24.14
N ASN A 847 -11.90 -10.13 -24.53
CA ASN A 847 -10.55 -10.68 -24.56
C ASN A 847 -9.99 -10.89 -23.13
N ASN A 848 -10.32 -10.02 -22.18
CA ASN A 848 -9.96 -10.19 -20.76
C ASN A 848 -10.63 -11.43 -20.17
N ILE A 849 -11.90 -11.68 -20.51
CA ILE A 849 -12.63 -12.88 -20.08
C ILE A 849 -11.97 -14.14 -20.66
N LYS A 850 -11.69 -14.16 -21.98
CA LYS A 850 -10.96 -15.28 -22.61
C LYS A 850 -9.60 -15.52 -21.95
N ALA A 851 -8.85 -14.46 -21.67
CA ALA A 851 -7.57 -14.53 -20.98
C ALA A 851 -7.72 -15.09 -19.55
N SER A 852 -8.77 -14.71 -18.82
CA SER A 852 -9.09 -15.24 -17.49
C SER A 852 -9.28 -16.76 -17.52
N TYR A 853 -10.06 -17.27 -18.48
CA TYR A 853 -10.27 -18.72 -18.65
C TYR A 853 -8.98 -19.46 -19.01
N CYS A 854 -8.16 -18.89 -19.89
CA CYS A 854 -6.85 -19.47 -20.23
C CYS A 854 -5.93 -19.53 -18.99
N ALA A 855 -5.86 -18.42 -18.23
CA ALA A 855 -4.99 -18.32 -17.07
C ALA A 855 -5.40 -19.30 -15.96
N PHE A 856 -6.71 -19.40 -15.68
CA PHE A 856 -7.23 -20.31 -14.67
C PHE A 856 -7.08 -21.78 -15.09
N ALA A 857 -7.34 -22.11 -16.36
CA ALA A 857 -7.17 -23.47 -16.88
C ALA A 857 -5.71 -23.96 -16.71
N LEU A 858 -4.72 -23.12 -17.02
CA LEU A 858 -3.30 -23.45 -16.82
C LEU A 858 -2.92 -23.78 -15.37
N GLN A 859 -3.62 -23.18 -14.41
CA GLN A 859 -3.32 -23.30 -12.98
C GLN A 859 -3.97 -24.53 -12.35
N VAL A 860 -5.07 -25.02 -12.93
CA VAL A 860 -5.96 -25.98 -12.24
C VAL A 860 -6.25 -27.25 -13.06
N VAL A 861 -6.16 -27.21 -14.40
CA VAL A 861 -6.30 -28.43 -15.21
C VAL A 861 -5.05 -29.29 -15.04
N ALA A 862 -5.25 -30.55 -14.65
CA ALA A 862 -4.16 -31.48 -14.32
C ALA A 862 -3.22 -31.73 -15.50
N ASP A 863 -3.76 -31.92 -16.70
CA ASP A 863 -2.97 -32.07 -17.92
C ASP A 863 -2.85 -30.73 -18.66
N LYS A 864 -1.77 -30.01 -18.41
CA LYS A 864 -1.47 -28.74 -19.09
C LYS A 864 -1.43 -28.86 -20.61
N ALA A 865 -1.10 -30.04 -21.17
CA ALA A 865 -1.05 -30.22 -22.63
C ALA A 865 -2.42 -30.00 -23.28
N THR A 866 -3.50 -30.36 -22.59
CA THR A 866 -4.88 -30.13 -23.06
C THR A 866 -5.28 -28.66 -23.13
N VAL A 867 -4.59 -27.78 -22.38
CA VAL A 867 -4.83 -26.33 -22.36
C VAL A 867 -4.07 -25.61 -23.48
N MET A 868 -3.00 -26.20 -24.00
CA MET A 868 -2.14 -25.55 -25.00
C MET A 868 -2.84 -25.17 -26.32
N PRO A 869 -3.75 -26.00 -26.88
CA PRO A 869 -4.55 -25.59 -28.03
C PRO A 869 -5.39 -24.34 -27.77
N LEU A 870 -5.95 -24.21 -26.56
CA LEU A 870 -6.71 -23.03 -26.16
C LEU A 870 -5.82 -21.78 -26.11
N LEU A 871 -4.61 -21.88 -25.55
CA LEU A 871 -3.65 -20.76 -25.52
C LEU A 871 -3.18 -20.38 -26.92
N ALA A 872 -2.92 -21.37 -27.79
CA ALA A 872 -2.53 -21.11 -29.16
C ALA A 872 -3.64 -20.37 -29.93
N TYR A 873 -4.90 -20.78 -29.75
CA TYR A 873 -6.03 -20.08 -30.34
C TYR A 873 -6.15 -18.64 -29.81
N PHE A 874 -6.03 -18.45 -28.49
CA PHE A 874 -6.06 -17.13 -27.87
C PHE A 874 -5.02 -16.16 -28.44
N PHE A 875 -3.76 -16.58 -28.61
CA PHE A 875 -2.71 -15.72 -29.18
C PHE A 875 -2.77 -15.61 -30.71
N ALA A 876 -3.48 -16.49 -31.40
CA ALA A 876 -3.70 -16.34 -32.84
C ALA A 876 -4.74 -15.25 -33.17
N GLU A 877 -5.62 -14.94 -32.22
CA GLU A 877 -6.57 -13.82 -32.30
C GLU A 877 -5.95 -12.51 -31.77
N SER A 878 -6.69 -11.39 -31.89
CA SER A 878 -6.31 -10.13 -31.24
C SER A 878 -6.39 -10.27 -29.72
N THR A 879 -5.31 -9.88 -29.05
CA THR A 879 -5.24 -9.77 -27.58
C THR A 879 -5.46 -8.35 -27.09
N ASP A 880 -6.05 -7.48 -27.92
CA ASP A 880 -6.32 -6.08 -27.57
C ASP A 880 -7.20 -5.99 -26.31
N GLY A 881 -6.86 -5.07 -25.41
CA GLY A 881 -7.53 -4.89 -24.12
C GLY A 881 -7.04 -5.80 -22.99
N VAL A 882 -6.33 -6.90 -23.29
CA VAL A 882 -5.72 -7.77 -22.26
C VAL A 882 -4.53 -7.07 -21.62
N THR A 883 -4.38 -7.14 -20.30
CA THR A 883 -3.23 -6.53 -19.63
C THR A 883 -1.93 -7.18 -20.09
N ILE A 884 -0.86 -6.39 -20.16
CA ILE A 884 0.44 -6.89 -20.62
C ILE A 884 1.00 -7.95 -19.66
N GLU A 885 0.66 -7.87 -18.37
CA GLU A 885 1.05 -8.85 -17.36
C GLU A 885 0.43 -10.23 -17.64
N THR A 886 -0.88 -10.27 -17.90
CA THR A 886 -1.59 -11.52 -18.24
C THR A 886 -1.12 -12.06 -19.59
N GLN A 887 -0.94 -11.20 -20.59
CA GLN A 887 -0.34 -11.62 -21.88
C GLN A 887 1.04 -12.24 -21.67
N ARG A 888 1.91 -11.63 -20.88
CA ARG A 888 3.26 -12.15 -20.60
C ARG A 888 3.24 -13.47 -19.84
N TYR A 889 2.32 -13.63 -18.88
CA TYR A 889 2.14 -14.89 -18.15
C TYR A 889 1.72 -16.03 -19.09
N LEU A 890 0.66 -15.82 -19.88
CA LEU A 890 0.16 -16.82 -20.83
C LEU A 890 1.20 -17.14 -21.92
N ALA A 891 1.88 -16.12 -22.45
CA ALA A 891 2.92 -16.27 -23.45
C ALA A 891 4.10 -17.10 -22.93
N ALA A 892 4.52 -16.85 -21.69
CA ALA A 892 5.62 -17.58 -21.07
C ALA A 892 5.29 -19.08 -20.91
N GLU A 893 4.06 -19.43 -20.52
CA GLU A 893 3.63 -20.83 -20.43
C GLU A 893 3.59 -21.50 -21.81
N LEU A 894 2.97 -20.86 -22.82
CA LEU A 894 2.89 -21.40 -24.18
C LEU A 894 4.27 -21.68 -24.79
N LEU A 895 5.18 -20.71 -24.68
CA LEU A 895 6.51 -20.83 -25.27
C LEU A 895 7.40 -21.82 -24.50
N THR A 896 7.25 -21.89 -23.17
CA THR A 896 7.97 -22.87 -22.35
C THR A 896 7.51 -24.30 -22.66
N PHE A 897 6.20 -24.52 -22.80
CA PHE A 897 5.65 -25.81 -23.20
C PHE A 897 6.18 -26.22 -24.58
N THR A 898 6.11 -25.32 -25.56
CA THR A 898 6.55 -25.56 -26.94
C THR A 898 8.03 -25.91 -26.99
N ARG A 899 8.88 -25.20 -26.24
CA ARG A 899 10.30 -25.51 -26.11
C ARG A 899 10.54 -26.92 -25.56
N ASN A 900 9.74 -27.36 -24.58
CA ASN A 900 9.92 -28.65 -23.92
C ASN A 900 9.42 -29.83 -24.78
N GLN A 901 8.44 -29.62 -25.66
CA GLN A 901 7.95 -30.65 -26.59
C GLN A 901 8.95 -30.97 -27.72
N GLY A 902 9.84 -30.04 -28.07
CA GLY A 902 10.90 -30.27 -29.06
C GLY A 902 10.46 -30.25 -30.52
N GLU A 903 9.16 -30.28 -30.82
CA GLU A 903 8.60 -30.17 -32.15
C GLU A 903 7.56 -29.04 -32.21
N VAL A 904 7.70 -28.15 -33.19
CA VAL A 904 6.69 -27.15 -33.52
C VAL A 904 6.10 -27.53 -34.88
N GLY A 905 4.81 -27.88 -34.90
CA GLY A 905 4.13 -28.26 -36.14
C GLY A 905 4.03 -27.11 -37.15
N SER A 906 3.70 -27.42 -38.40
CA SER A 906 3.54 -26.45 -39.49
C SER A 906 2.17 -25.75 -39.52
N ASN A 907 1.40 -25.80 -38.42
CA ASN A 907 0.07 -25.20 -38.36
C ASN A 907 0.20 -23.66 -38.31
N PRO A 908 -0.33 -22.90 -39.31
CA PRO A 908 -0.20 -21.44 -39.37
C PRO A 908 -0.75 -20.72 -38.14
N VAL A 909 -1.81 -21.24 -37.53
CA VAL A 909 -2.43 -20.68 -36.31
C VAL A 909 -1.45 -20.78 -35.14
N VAL A 910 -0.81 -21.93 -34.97
CA VAL A 910 0.17 -22.16 -33.90
C VAL A 910 1.41 -21.28 -34.12
N LEU A 911 1.89 -21.16 -35.36
CA LEU A 911 3.04 -20.30 -35.68
C LEU A 911 2.75 -18.82 -35.43
N THR A 912 1.55 -18.35 -35.79
CA THR A 912 1.07 -16.99 -35.49
C THR A 912 0.99 -16.75 -33.98
N ALA A 913 0.42 -17.71 -33.25
CA ALA A 913 0.32 -17.64 -31.80
C ALA A 913 1.69 -17.55 -31.11
N LEU A 914 2.66 -18.37 -31.55
CA LEU A 914 4.02 -18.34 -31.02
C LEU A 914 4.72 -17.01 -31.30
N TYR A 915 4.51 -16.44 -32.48
CA TYR A 915 5.02 -15.11 -32.83
C TYR A 915 4.41 -14.04 -31.91
N ASN A 916 3.09 -13.97 -31.81
CA ASN A 916 2.39 -12.98 -30.98
C ASN A 916 2.78 -13.13 -29.51
N ALA A 917 2.86 -14.36 -29.00
CA ALA A 917 3.35 -14.64 -27.64
C ALA A 917 4.81 -14.18 -27.45
N ALA A 918 5.69 -14.35 -28.45
CA ALA A 918 7.08 -13.93 -28.34
C ALA A 918 7.24 -12.39 -28.34
N VAL A 919 6.39 -11.67 -29.09
CA VAL A 919 6.41 -10.20 -29.18
C VAL A 919 6.13 -9.54 -27.83
N VAL A 920 5.18 -10.08 -27.05
CA VAL A 920 4.75 -9.49 -25.77
C VAL A 920 5.75 -9.72 -24.63
N LEU A 921 6.69 -10.66 -24.79
CA LEU A 921 7.74 -10.90 -23.80
C LEU A 921 8.77 -9.76 -23.75
N PRO A 922 9.30 -9.45 -22.55
CA PRO A 922 10.33 -8.42 -22.39
C PRO A 922 11.64 -8.82 -23.06
N ALA A 923 12.46 -7.84 -23.46
CA ALA A 923 13.59 -8.04 -24.35
C ALA A 923 14.59 -9.09 -23.82
N TRP A 924 14.89 -9.06 -22.53
CA TRP A 924 15.79 -10.00 -21.88
C TRP A 924 15.32 -11.47 -21.91
N ARG A 925 14.00 -11.73 -22.03
CA ARG A 925 13.47 -13.10 -22.21
C ARG A 925 13.59 -13.59 -23.64
N ARG A 926 13.64 -12.67 -24.61
CA ARG A 926 13.64 -13.01 -26.03
C ARG A 926 14.91 -13.79 -26.41
N THR A 927 16.08 -13.42 -25.92
CA THR A 927 17.34 -14.09 -26.29
C THR A 927 17.46 -15.53 -25.75
N PRO A 928 17.19 -15.84 -24.45
CA PRO A 928 17.17 -17.22 -23.96
C PRO A 928 16.09 -18.07 -24.65
N LEU A 929 14.95 -17.45 -24.94
CA LEU A 929 13.81 -18.10 -25.59
C LEU A 929 14.10 -18.41 -27.06
N ALA A 930 14.71 -17.46 -27.79
CA ALA A 930 15.16 -17.66 -29.16
C ALA A 930 16.18 -18.78 -29.27
N ARG A 931 17.12 -18.90 -28.34
CA ARG A 931 18.05 -20.04 -28.31
C ARG A 931 17.35 -21.40 -28.15
N GLY A 932 16.30 -21.47 -27.34
CA GLY A 932 15.56 -22.71 -27.08
C GLY A 932 14.52 -23.07 -28.16
N LEU A 933 13.84 -22.07 -28.73
CA LEU A 933 12.87 -22.28 -29.82
C LEU A 933 13.56 -22.49 -31.16
N TRP A 934 14.72 -21.87 -31.41
CA TRP A 934 15.43 -22.02 -32.69
C TRP A 934 15.72 -23.47 -33.05
N SER A 935 16.10 -24.30 -32.09
CA SER A 935 16.31 -25.73 -32.30
C SER A 935 15.02 -26.48 -32.65
N ALA A 936 13.87 -26.05 -32.10
CA ALA A 936 12.56 -26.65 -32.37
C ALA A 936 11.94 -26.18 -33.70
N LEU A 937 12.38 -25.02 -34.23
CA LEU A 937 11.90 -24.44 -35.48
C LEU A 937 12.73 -24.83 -36.72
N GLY A 938 13.89 -25.47 -36.52
CA GLY A 938 14.80 -25.89 -37.60
C GLY A 938 14.20 -26.90 -38.59
N THR A 939 13.02 -27.44 -38.29
CA THR A 939 12.29 -28.46 -39.06
C THR A 939 11.02 -27.94 -39.75
N ILE A 940 10.68 -26.66 -39.60
CA ILE A 940 9.40 -26.10 -40.10
C ILE A 940 9.57 -25.57 -41.52
N GLY A 941 8.55 -25.80 -42.38
CA GLY A 941 8.51 -25.34 -43.77
C GLY A 941 8.54 -23.80 -43.97
N THR A 942 8.49 -23.35 -45.21
CA THR A 942 8.72 -21.94 -45.61
C THR A 942 7.46 -21.07 -45.60
N SER A 943 6.51 -21.28 -44.69
CA SER A 943 5.31 -20.43 -44.61
C SER A 943 5.67 -18.98 -44.22
N GLU A 944 4.79 -18.04 -44.51
CA GLU A 944 4.99 -16.62 -44.16
C GLU A 944 5.11 -16.45 -42.65
N GLU A 945 4.27 -17.14 -41.87
CA GLU A 945 4.25 -17.13 -40.41
C GLU A 945 5.52 -17.75 -39.83
N ALA A 946 5.99 -18.87 -40.40
CA ALA A 946 7.25 -19.48 -40.02
C ALA A 946 8.43 -18.54 -40.26
N THR A 947 8.40 -17.79 -41.37
CA THR A 947 9.43 -16.81 -41.73
C THR A 947 9.41 -15.62 -40.74
N ARG A 948 8.22 -15.05 -40.46
CA ARG A 948 8.06 -13.97 -39.48
C ARG A 948 8.57 -14.35 -38.09
N LEU A 949 8.26 -15.57 -37.64
CA LEU A 949 8.75 -16.09 -36.36
C LEU A 949 10.28 -16.26 -36.36
N ARG A 950 10.86 -16.84 -37.41
CA ARG A 950 12.33 -16.95 -37.53
C ARG A 950 13.01 -15.59 -37.52
N ASP A 951 12.52 -14.64 -38.31
CA ASP A 951 13.08 -13.28 -38.37
C ASP A 951 13.05 -12.59 -37.00
N PHE A 952 11.96 -12.76 -36.24
CA PHE A 952 11.87 -12.24 -34.88
C PHE A 952 12.92 -12.87 -33.95
N LEU A 953 13.09 -14.19 -34.01
CA LEU A 953 14.04 -14.90 -33.16
C LEU A 953 15.49 -14.62 -33.55
N ASP A 954 15.77 -14.45 -34.85
CA ASP A 954 17.09 -14.02 -35.33
C ASP A 954 17.45 -12.63 -34.84
N ARG A 955 16.52 -11.67 -34.92
CA ARG A 955 16.69 -10.34 -34.32
C ARG A 955 16.89 -10.38 -32.81
N ALA A 956 16.28 -11.33 -32.11
CA ALA A 956 16.45 -11.49 -30.67
C ALA A 956 17.76 -12.19 -30.25
N ARG A 957 18.45 -12.85 -31.19
CA ARG A 957 19.75 -13.52 -30.98
C ARG A 957 20.95 -12.60 -31.26
N GLN A 958 20.79 -11.68 -32.20
CA GLN A 958 21.74 -10.59 -32.48
C GLN A 958 21.75 -9.62 -31.30
#